data_AF-A0A7X6SAS5-F1
#
_entry.id   AF-A0A7X6SAS5-F1
#
_cell.length_a   1.000
_cell.length_b   1.000
_cell.length_c   1.000
_cell.angle_alpha   90.00
_cell.angle_beta   90.00
_cell.angle_gamma   90.00
#
_symmetry.space_group_name_H-M   'P 1'
#
loop_
_entity.id
_entity.type
_entity.pdbx_description
1 polymer ?
#
loop_
_entity_poly.entity_id
_entity_poly.type
_entity_poly.pdbx_seq_one_letter_code
_entity_poly.pdbx_strand_id
1 'polypeptide(L)'
;MALVKLNINGKELTAEAGKTVLEAALENGIEIPHLCFDERLEVYAGCGLCIVEIEGQPKIARACATPVSDGLVVRSDTQKVIEARNNALNLLVSQHIGDCKAPCTLNCPANTDVQGYVGLVANKQYIESLKLIKEKLPLPACIGRVCPHPCEKACRRQYVEEPVSIACIKTFAADYDLNTGNPYIPELKPATGKKVAVVGAGPAGLSAAYYLLADGHEVDIFEAMPKPGGMLRYGIPEYRLPKNVVDAEVAIIEKMGANFNYGVKVGEDISLEYLQNKYDAVFLGIGAWKSSPMRCEGENTPGVLGGIDFLIKVAENKPVKIGEKVIVVGGGNTAMDVARTSIRLGAKEVRVVYRRSEEQMPAEEIEIKEAKEEGVIFSFLSAPSLVLSDGEKVTGLKCEKMVLGEKDASGRQSPLPTGEFVEFEADTIIAAIGQEVDCGKINVGQGKKKNIVINEGTFETNLKGVFAGGDAATGPKIAIDAVAQGGRAAAVISSYLAGEMIPYKNQPLVYTEVTKEDYKDEERTPRVPHRTVEPEIRKHNFQPILPTMTEEEAIREGQRCLECGCKDYFECQLVDYIKKFEVDTKKYHAENEKKFKETDHPFISQNVDKCVLCGLCVRACDEVVGASALGFVERGNATFIAPAFEQELKVTSCISCGQCIDVCPVGAWLDRRGNMKEIPLDLTQTKSVCGYCSVGCEVVYEHKDNMVYLASSPKENEIPVCGKGKFGIEHINDENRLLQPKVKVKGKYEPIELPVALFETAKRLRSIQNMYGDDQVAFVVSPKLTNEEFKYIKAVADELNTKYKGSFTLDSESGIEYVLGKNESTIRAEELDNADLIISAGQLYEHHPAAGMKLRRLSNTKKIISASTIKTKLNNFAVKADVTDYEVFFTRVLKALVENGVIKKEAISRYENGEELIKALDKTEVLPEAAKVAEAFKKARKPIIVADENTVPKAALKVLADITVLAGNNNRPHRGLITLKAKANSQGAWNIGFRTPGEEIRKALLNNELKGLVVIGEDILGNVPELKKAADNLKFFAALDIMENETTSNAEYVLPLCSIAESNGTIVSADGTVRNVYQAIKPLTGTSNLEMFAKLAGLLNAEYKEDAKDEAKVKLYVPTLKGKEKEYEVYDTVEKAFLAKLKENCIKAV
;
A
#
# COMPACT_ATOMS: atom_id res chain seq x y z
N MET A 1 -36.82 -16.01 2.39
CA MET A 1 -37.54 -15.08 3.28
C MET A 1 -38.52 -14.26 2.44
N ALA A 2 -39.49 -13.55 3.03
CA ALA A 2 -40.38 -12.68 2.26
C ALA A 2 -39.62 -11.42 1.79
N LEU A 3 -39.84 -10.99 0.54
CA LEU A 3 -39.27 -9.73 0.02
C LEU A 3 -40.28 -8.59 0.23
N VAL A 4 -39.78 -7.41 0.57
CA VAL A 4 -40.56 -6.17 0.67
C VAL A 4 -40.09 -5.16 -0.37
N LYS A 5 -41.00 -4.33 -0.86
CA LYS A 5 -40.69 -3.20 -1.75
C LYS A 5 -40.58 -1.91 -0.95
N LEU A 6 -39.54 -1.13 -1.21
CA LEU A 6 -39.36 0.20 -0.62
C LEU A 6 -38.80 1.17 -1.66
N ASN A 7 -38.85 2.46 -1.34
CA ASN A 7 -38.31 3.52 -2.16
C ASN A 7 -37.25 4.31 -1.37
N ILE A 8 -36.06 4.49 -1.94
CA ILE A 8 -35.02 5.36 -1.39
C ILE A 8 -34.63 6.39 -2.46
N ASN A 9 -34.82 7.68 -2.17
CA ASN A 9 -34.55 8.82 -3.08
C ASN A 9 -35.17 8.64 -4.48
N GLY A 10 -36.41 8.16 -4.54
CA GLY A 10 -37.12 7.95 -5.80
C GLY A 10 -36.79 6.64 -6.52
N LYS A 11 -35.81 5.85 -6.05
CA LYS A 11 -35.50 4.52 -6.60
C LYS A 11 -36.33 3.46 -5.88
N GLU A 12 -37.09 2.66 -6.62
CA GLU A 12 -37.72 1.45 -6.08
C GLU A 12 -36.68 0.34 -5.93
N LEU A 13 -36.69 -0.33 -4.79
CA LEU A 13 -35.82 -1.46 -4.48
C LEU A 13 -36.60 -2.56 -3.75
N THR A 14 -36.01 -3.75 -3.77
CA THR A 14 -36.49 -4.92 -3.02
C THR A 14 -35.45 -5.33 -2.01
N ALA A 15 -35.90 -5.66 -0.79
CA ALA A 15 -35.04 -6.16 0.27
C ALA A 15 -35.73 -7.29 1.04
N GLU A 16 -34.95 -8.12 1.72
CA GLU A 16 -35.50 -9.16 2.57
C GLU A 16 -36.15 -8.56 3.83
N ALA A 17 -37.33 -9.07 4.18
CA ALA A 17 -38.02 -8.69 5.39
C ALA A 17 -37.15 -9.00 6.63
N GLY A 18 -36.93 -7.99 7.47
CA GLY A 18 -36.08 -8.09 8.67
C GLY A 18 -34.76 -7.30 8.57
N LYS A 19 -34.33 -6.93 7.36
CA LYS A 19 -33.18 -6.04 7.16
C LYS A 19 -33.52 -4.60 7.56
N THR A 20 -32.49 -3.82 7.81
CA THR A 20 -32.58 -2.39 8.07
C THR A 20 -32.55 -1.60 6.77
N VAL A 21 -32.98 -0.34 6.81
CA VAL A 21 -32.92 0.57 5.66
C VAL A 21 -31.48 0.75 5.17
N LEU A 22 -30.49 0.74 6.07
CA LEU A 22 -29.07 0.84 5.68
C LEU A 22 -28.61 -0.39 4.91
N GLU A 23 -28.86 -1.60 5.43
CA GLU A 23 -28.51 -2.86 4.75
C GLU A 23 -29.17 -2.94 3.37
N ALA A 24 -30.47 -2.64 3.30
CA ALA A 24 -31.20 -2.61 2.04
C ALA A 24 -30.64 -1.59 1.04
N ALA A 25 -30.18 -0.43 1.52
CA ALA A 25 -29.55 0.57 0.67
C ALA A 25 -28.22 0.06 0.10
N LEU A 26 -27.34 -0.46 0.96
CA LEU A 26 -26.01 -0.94 0.57
C LEU A 26 -26.08 -2.11 -0.42
N GLU A 27 -26.98 -3.07 -0.20
CA GLU A 27 -27.21 -4.20 -1.11
C GLU A 27 -27.70 -3.78 -2.50
N ASN A 28 -28.34 -2.62 -2.59
CA ASN A 28 -28.84 -2.04 -3.84
C ASN A 28 -27.92 -0.94 -4.38
N GLY A 29 -26.68 -0.83 -3.88
CA GLY A 29 -25.69 0.15 -4.34
C GLY A 29 -26.05 1.61 -4.02
N ILE A 30 -26.88 1.85 -3.01
CA ILE A 30 -27.25 3.17 -2.52
C ILE A 30 -26.45 3.48 -1.26
N GLU A 31 -25.55 4.46 -1.36
CA GLU A 31 -24.74 4.90 -0.24
C GLU A 31 -25.56 5.78 0.73
N ILE A 32 -25.68 5.33 1.97
CA ILE A 32 -26.10 6.16 3.09
C ILE A 32 -24.89 6.34 4.03
N PRO A 33 -24.39 7.56 4.27
CA PRO A 33 -23.18 7.79 5.05
C PRO A 33 -23.18 7.11 6.43
N HIS A 34 -22.08 6.44 6.77
CA HIS A 34 -21.90 5.74 8.05
C HIS A 34 -20.41 5.52 8.36
N LEU A 35 -20.06 5.46 9.65
CA LEU A 35 -18.71 5.13 10.15
C LEU A 35 -18.73 4.08 11.27
N CYS A 36 -19.89 3.62 11.74
CA CYS A 36 -20.00 2.71 12.88
C CYS A 36 -20.79 1.44 12.56
N PHE A 37 -20.86 1.08 11.29
CA PHE A 37 -21.61 -0.08 10.79
C PHE A 37 -20.65 -1.10 10.19
N ASP A 38 -20.87 -2.36 10.53
CA ASP A 38 -20.27 -3.56 9.95
C ASP A 38 -21.38 -4.62 10.04
N GLU A 39 -21.64 -5.33 8.95
CA GLU A 39 -22.76 -6.28 8.83
C GLU A 39 -22.64 -7.48 9.79
N ARG A 40 -21.44 -7.75 10.32
CA ARG A 40 -21.17 -8.87 11.23
C ARG A 40 -21.44 -8.51 12.69
N LEU A 41 -21.75 -7.26 12.99
CA LEU A 41 -21.93 -6.71 14.35
C LEU A 41 -23.38 -6.34 14.63
N GLU A 42 -23.74 -6.32 15.92
CA GLU A 42 -25.04 -5.81 16.34
C GLU A 42 -25.19 -4.30 16.06
N VAL A 43 -26.44 -3.81 15.97
CA VAL A 43 -26.70 -2.39 15.68
C VAL A 43 -26.30 -1.51 16.87
N TYR A 44 -25.29 -0.65 16.68
CA TYR A 44 -24.83 0.30 17.70
C TYR A 44 -25.42 1.71 17.54
N ALA A 45 -25.59 2.17 16.29
CA ALA A 45 -26.09 3.50 15.98
C ALA A 45 -25.33 4.65 16.69
N GLY A 46 -23.99 4.58 16.80
CA GLY A 46 -23.18 5.60 17.47
C GLY A 46 -22.91 6.87 16.65
N CYS A 47 -22.49 6.74 15.38
CA CYS A 47 -21.90 7.86 14.63
C CYS A 47 -22.87 8.96 14.18
N GLY A 48 -24.19 8.69 14.13
CA GLY A 48 -25.19 9.68 13.73
C GLY A 48 -25.27 10.04 12.24
N LEU A 49 -24.46 9.43 11.37
CA LEU A 49 -24.41 9.78 9.94
C LEU A 49 -25.52 9.15 9.09
N CYS A 50 -26.00 7.95 9.45
CA CYS A 50 -26.97 7.19 8.68
C CYS A 50 -28.42 7.71 8.81
N ILE A 51 -28.59 8.97 9.16
CA ILE A 51 -29.90 9.61 9.35
C ILE A 51 -30.63 9.78 8.02
N VAL A 52 -31.94 9.57 8.06
CA VAL A 52 -32.85 9.62 6.90
C VAL A 52 -34.21 10.18 7.32
N GLU A 53 -34.95 10.74 6.37
CA GLU A 53 -36.37 11.07 6.51
C GLU A 53 -37.22 9.93 5.96
N ILE A 54 -38.31 9.63 6.66
CA ILE A 54 -39.29 8.61 6.25
C ILE A 54 -40.62 9.31 6.03
N GLU A 55 -41.26 9.05 4.90
CA GLU A 55 -42.55 9.65 4.58
C GLU A 55 -43.61 9.28 5.63
N GLY A 56 -44.36 10.29 6.09
CA GLY A 56 -45.33 10.13 7.18
C GLY A 56 -44.74 10.16 8.59
N GLN A 57 -43.41 10.24 8.74
CA GLN A 57 -42.77 10.41 10.06
C GLN A 57 -42.22 11.83 10.25
N PRO A 58 -42.58 12.55 11.34
CA PRO A 58 -42.14 13.93 11.55
C PRO A 58 -40.66 14.04 11.97
N LYS A 59 -40.11 12.99 12.60
CA LYS A 59 -38.71 12.95 13.07
C LYS A 59 -37.84 12.20 12.05
N ILE A 60 -36.58 12.63 11.96
CA ILE A 60 -35.55 11.86 11.25
C ILE A 60 -35.30 10.55 11.99
N ALA A 61 -35.06 9.48 11.23
CA ALA A 61 -34.77 8.14 11.74
C ALA A 61 -33.33 7.75 11.40
N ARG A 62 -32.81 6.72 12.07
CA ARG A 62 -31.49 6.15 11.78
C ARG A 62 -31.67 4.94 10.88
N ALA A 63 -31.11 4.98 9.67
CA ALA A 63 -31.28 3.92 8.69
C ALA A 63 -30.77 2.56 9.20
N CYS A 64 -29.68 2.54 9.97
CA CYS A 64 -29.10 1.31 10.52
C CYS A 64 -29.92 0.64 11.63
N ALA A 65 -30.96 1.31 12.15
CA ALA A 65 -31.82 0.76 13.20
C ALA A 65 -33.30 0.71 12.76
N THR A 66 -33.60 1.11 11.53
CA THR A 66 -34.97 1.15 11.01
C THR A 66 -35.21 -0.08 10.15
N PRO A 67 -36.11 -1.00 10.50
CA PRO A 67 -36.43 -2.16 9.68
C PRO A 67 -37.15 -1.73 8.39
N VAL A 68 -36.91 -2.46 7.30
CA VAL A 68 -37.64 -2.26 6.04
C VAL A 68 -39.06 -2.84 6.15
N SER A 69 -40.01 -2.18 5.49
CA SER A 69 -41.39 -2.62 5.36
C SER A 69 -41.91 -2.33 3.96
N ASP A 70 -42.93 -3.08 3.52
CA ASP A 70 -43.53 -2.86 2.20
C ASP A 70 -44.13 -1.45 2.08
N GLY A 71 -43.84 -0.76 0.98
CA GLY A 71 -44.28 0.61 0.71
C GLY A 71 -43.52 1.70 1.48
N LEU A 72 -42.43 1.38 2.19
CA LEU A 72 -41.63 2.37 2.91
C LEU A 72 -40.97 3.36 1.94
N VAL A 73 -41.14 4.67 2.16
CA VAL A 73 -40.49 5.73 1.35
C VAL A 73 -39.49 6.49 2.21
N VAL A 74 -38.23 6.49 1.80
CA VAL A 74 -37.09 7.05 2.51
C VAL A 74 -36.41 8.11 1.66
N ARG A 75 -36.04 9.23 2.28
CA ARG A 75 -35.25 10.31 1.67
C ARG A 75 -33.97 10.53 2.47
N SER A 76 -32.82 10.42 1.83
CA SER A 76 -31.49 10.51 2.46
C SER A 76 -30.70 11.74 2.03
N ASP A 77 -31.26 12.59 1.17
CA ASP A 77 -30.60 13.73 0.50
C ASP A 77 -31.33 15.07 0.72
N THR A 78 -32.32 15.11 1.60
CA THR A 78 -33.02 16.36 1.92
C THR A 78 -32.10 17.33 2.67
N GLN A 79 -32.36 18.63 2.53
CA GLN A 79 -31.60 19.68 3.21
C GLN A 79 -31.50 19.44 4.73
N LYS A 80 -32.61 19.02 5.35
CA LYS A 80 -32.69 18.71 6.78
C LYS A 80 -31.81 17.51 7.18
N VAL A 81 -31.74 16.48 6.33
CA VAL A 81 -30.83 15.34 6.53
C VAL A 81 -29.37 15.77 6.40
N ILE A 82 -29.04 16.57 5.39
CA ILE A 82 -27.68 17.08 5.17
C ILE A 82 -27.21 17.94 6.35
N GLU A 83 -28.04 18.86 6.84
CA GLU A 83 -27.72 19.71 8.00
C GLU A 83 -27.47 18.88 9.27
N ALA A 84 -28.31 17.88 9.53
CA ALA A 84 -28.12 16.99 10.67
C ALA A 84 -26.87 16.12 10.52
N ARG A 85 -26.46 15.73 9.30
CA ARG A 85 -25.20 15.00 9.06
C ARG A 85 -24.01 15.90 9.28
N ASN A 86 -24.05 17.14 8.81
CA ASN A 86 -22.98 18.12 9.02
C ASN A 86 -22.76 18.35 10.52
N ASN A 87 -23.83 18.44 11.32
CA ASN A 87 -23.71 18.54 12.78
C ASN A 87 -23.03 17.31 13.40
N ALA A 88 -23.36 16.10 12.93
CA ALA A 88 -22.70 14.87 13.38
C ALA A 88 -21.23 14.81 12.96
N LEU A 89 -20.91 15.15 11.70
CA LEU A 89 -19.53 15.21 11.20
C LEU A 89 -18.69 16.23 11.96
N ASN A 90 -19.23 17.42 12.25
CA ASN A 90 -18.52 18.43 13.05
C ASN A 90 -18.11 17.89 14.43
N LEU A 91 -18.97 17.08 15.06
CA LEU A 91 -18.65 16.46 16.36
C LEU A 91 -17.64 15.30 16.24
N LEU A 92 -17.68 14.53 15.15
CA LEU A 92 -16.74 13.44 14.91
C LEU A 92 -15.34 13.99 14.60
N VAL A 93 -15.28 15.03 13.76
CA VAL A 93 -14.04 15.72 13.40
C VAL A 93 -13.41 16.41 14.60
N SER A 94 -14.20 16.90 15.56
CA SER A 94 -13.63 17.48 16.78
C SER A 94 -12.88 16.47 17.65
N GLN A 95 -13.15 15.16 17.52
CA GLN A 95 -12.40 14.11 18.21
C GLN A 95 -11.17 13.62 17.42
N HIS A 96 -11.15 13.86 16.11
CA HIS A 96 -10.04 13.49 15.24
C HIS A 96 -9.07 14.68 15.14
N ILE A 97 -7.93 14.59 15.80
CA ILE A 97 -6.90 15.64 15.81
C ILE A 97 -5.62 15.23 15.06
N GLY A 98 -5.52 13.99 14.57
CA GLY A 98 -4.36 13.47 13.83
C GLY A 98 -4.23 13.98 12.38
N ASP A 99 -3.01 14.02 11.86
CA ASP A 99 -2.75 14.50 10.49
C ASP A 99 -3.33 13.58 9.41
N CYS A 100 -4.17 14.13 8.53
CA CYS A 100 -4.64 13.40 7.34
C CYS A 100 -3.56 13.29 6.27
N LYS A 101 -2.81 14.38 6.02
CA LYS A 101 -1.73 14.47 5.03
C LYS A 101 -0.45 15.01 5.64
N ALA A 102 0.69 14.59 5.10
CA ALA A 102 1.99 15.04 5.55
C ALA A 102 2.18 16.56 5.30
N PRO A 103 2.80 17.32 6.22
CA PRO A 103 2.99 18.76 6.09
C PRO A 103 3.85 19.15 4.87
N CYS A 104 4.79 18.30 4.47
CA CYS A 104 5.60 18.50 3.27
C CYS A 104 4.78 18.45 1.97
N THR A 105 3.69 17.65 1.92
CA THR A 105 2.74 17.61 0.81
C THR A 105 1.94 18.91 0.73
N LEU A 106 1.47 19.42 1.87
CA LEU A 106 0.66 20.64 1.95
C LEU A 106 1.42 21.90 1.59
N ASN A 107 2.69 21.97 2.00
CA ASN A 107 3.54 23.13 1.73
C ASN A 107 4.09 23.12 0.30
N CYS A 108 3.90 22.03 -0.45
CA CYS A 108 4.19 22.00 -1.87
C CYS A 108 3.06 22.70 -2.64
N PRO A 109 3.32 23.75 -3.44
CA PRO A 109 2.26 24.43 -4.20
C PRO A 109 1.49 23.49 -5.14
N ALA A 110 2.16 22.50 -5.72
CA ALA A 110 1.53 21.49 -6.57
C ALA A 110 0.78 20.40 -5.78
N ASN A 111 0.87 20.38 -4.44
CA ASN A 111 0.35 19.31 -3.57
C ASN A 111 0.82 17.91 -4.02
N THR A 112 2.07 17.79 -4.48
CA THR A 112 2.70 16.49 -4.79
C THR A 112 2.74 15.63 -3.54
N ASP A 113 2.46 14.33 -3.65
CA ASP A 113 2.53 13.42 -2.50
C ASP A 113 3.97 13.11 -2.08
N VAL A 114 4.55 14.04 -1.29
CA VAL A 114 5.95 13.98 -0.87
C VAL A 114 6.25 12.76 -0.04
N GLN A 115 5.38 12.41 0.91
CA GLN A 115 5.59 11.23 1.74
C GLN A 115 5.56 9.96 0.89
N GLY A 116 4.58 9.83 -0.01
CA GLY A 116 4.45 8.66 -0.88
C GLY A 116 5.68 8.46 -1.77
N TYR A 117 6.10 9.46 -2.54
CA TYR A 117 7.21 9.23 -3.49
C TYR A 117 8.57 9.08 -2.80
N VAL A 118 8.77 9.70 -1.63
CA VAL A 118 9.99 9.52 -0.82
C VAL A 118 10.04 8.09 -0.26
N GLY A 119 8.94 7.57 0.27
CA GLY A 119 8.89 6.19 0.76
C GLY A 119 8.98 5.16 -0.36
N LEU A 120 8.45 5.43 -1.56
CA LEU A 120 8.62 4.54 -2.72
C LEU A 120 10.09 4.41 -3.11
N VAL A 121 10.89 5.50 -3.06
CA VAL A 121 12.34 5.41 -3.26
C VAL A 121 13.01 4.61 -2.14
N ALA A 122 12.58 4.80 -0.89
CA ALA A 122 13.09 4.04 0.25
C ALA A 122 12.79 2.52 0.11
N ASN A 123 11.68 2.18 -0.55
CA ASN A 123 11.24 0.82 -0.87
C ASN A 123 11.77 0.30 -2.22
N LYS A 124 12.71 1.01 -2.88
CA LYS A 124 13.32 0.65 -4.17
C LYS A 124 12.34 0.63 -5.37
N GLN A 125 11.20 1.31 -5.26
CA GLN A 125 10.18 1.41 -6.32
C GLN A 125 10.29 2.74 -7.08
N TYR A 126 11.41 2.95 -7.79
CA TYR A 126 11.76 4.25 -8.41
C TYR A 126 10.80 4.69 -9.52
N ILE A 127 10.38 3.75 -10.38
CA ILE A 127 9.42 4.05 -11.44
C ILE A 127 8.05 4.41 -10.87
N GLU A 128 7.57 3.68 -9.85
CA GLU A 128 6.33 4.01 -9.15
C GLU A 128 6.42 5.36 -8.41
N SER A 129 7.57 5.66 -7.81
CA SER A 129 7.86 6.96 -7.20
C SER A 129 7.71 8.08 -8.23
N LEU A 130 8.27 7.91 -9.43
CA LEU A 130 8.10 8.87 -10.51
C LEU A 130 6.65 9.00 -10.96
N LYS A 131 5.94 7.88 -11.18
CA LYS A 131 4.53 7.90 -11.60
C LYS A 131 3.71 8.76 -10.64
N LEU A 132 3.90 8.54 -9.33
CA LEU A 132 3.23 9.31 -8.28
C LEU A 132 3.62 10.81 -8.32
N ILE A 133 4.88 11.14 -8.60
CA ILE A 133 5.29 12.54 -8.80
C ILE A 133 4.54 13.15 -10.01
N LYS A 134 4.50 12.43 -11.13
CA LYS A 134 3.89 12.87 -12.40
C LYS A 134 2.36 13.03 -12.33
N GLU A 135 1.69 12.53 -11.29
CA GLU A 135 0.28 12.84 -11.03
C GLU A 135 0.06 14.34 -10.73
N LYS A 136 1.02 15.02 -10.11
CA LYS A 136 0.91 16.43 -9.70
C LYS A 136 2.00 17.35 -10.28
N LEU A 137 3.04 16.77 -10.87
CA LEU A 137 4.19 17.48 -11.38
C LEU A 137 4.68 16.87 -12.70
N PRO A 138 4.30 17.43 -13.85
CA PRO A 138 4.68 16.91 -15.18
C PRO A 138 6.16 17.06 -15.56
N LEU A 139 6.88 17.97 -14.90
CA LEU A 139 8.29 18.31 -15.17
C LEU A 139 9.19 18.03 -13.94
N PRO A 140 9.22 16.80 -13.41
CA PRO A 140 9.92 16.50 -12.16
C PRO A 140 11.44 16.68 -12.23
N ALA A 141 12.09 16.38 -13.36
CA ALA A 141 13.54 16.51 -13.52
C ALA A 141 13.97 17.98 -13.58
N CYS A 142 13.18 18.84 -14.24
CA CYS A 142 13.40 20.29 -14.24
C CYS A 142 13.16 20.89 -12.85
N ILE A 143 11.98 20.62 -12.27
CA ILE A 143 11.59 21.22 -10.98
C ILE A 143 12.43 20.68 -9.83
N GLY A 144 12.89 19.43 -9.87
CA GLY A 144 13.82 18.87 -8.88
C GLY A 144 15.11 19.69 -8.73
N ARG A 145 15.60 20.28 -9.82
CA ARG A 145 16.86 21.08 -9.86
C ARG A 145 16.72 22.54 -9.49
N VAL A 146 15.53 23.14 -9.70
CA VAL A 146 15.35 24.61 -9.58
C VAL A 146 14.35 25.03 -8.50
N CYS A 147 13.66 24.08 -7.88
CA CYS A 147 12.69 24.36 -6.83
C CYS A 147 13.39 24.94 -5.59
N PRO A 148 12.76 25.86 -4.84
CA PRO A 148 13.26 26.33 -3.54
C PRO A 148 12.83 25.43 -2.35
N HIS A 149 12.32 24.24 -2.66
CA HIS A 149 11.99 23.17 -1.72
C HIS A 149 11.16 23.60 -0.48
N PRO A 150 10.01 24.27 -0.66
CA PRO A 150 9.16 24.66 0.47
C PRO A 150 8.70 23.45 1.29
N CYS A 151 8.56 22.28 0.66
CA CYS A 151 8.28 21.01 1.34
C CYS A 151 9.33 20.65 2.42
N GLU A 152 10.61 21.00 2.23
CA GLU A 152 11.67 20.74 3.22
C GLU A 152 11.57 21.66 4.43
N LYS A 153 11.11 22.92 4.24
CA LYS A 153 10.85 23.87 5.33
C LYS A 153 9.72 23.40 6.26
N ALA A 154 8.79 22.60 5.74
CA ALA A 154 7.70 21.99 6.51
C ALA A 154 8.01 20.56 6.99
N CYS A 155 9.18 20.00 6.64
CA CYS A 155 9.54 18.63 7.01
C CYS A 155 9.76 18.54 8.52
N ARG A 156 9.01 17.66 9.20
CA ARG A 156 9.09 17.50 10.66
C ARG A 156 10.36 16.83 11.15
N ARG A 157 11.15 16.21 10.25
CA ARG A 157 12.51 15.75 10.58
C ARG A 157 13.39 16.87 11.13
N GLN A 158 13.07 18.14 10.82
CA GLN A 158 13.73 19.32 11.41
C GLN A 158 13.65 19.41 12.95
N TYR A 159 12.68 18.71 13.55
CA TYR A 159 12.53 18.62 15.01
C TYR A 159 13.48 17.60 15.65
N VAL A 160 13.97 16.64 14.86
CA VAL A 160 14.99 15.65 15.25
C VAL A 160 16.39 16.18 14.91
N GLU A 161 16.57 16.61 13.65
CA GLU A 161 17.86 16.98 13.03
C GLU A 161 17.65 17.76 11.71
N GLU A 162 18.47 17.60 10.67
CA GLU A 162 18.24 18.22 9.36
C GLU A 162 17.06 17.58 8.59
N PRO A 163 16.30 18.35 7.79
CA PRO A 163 15.18 17.82 7.01
C PRO A 163 15.63 16.78 5.96
N VAL A 164 14.66 16.02 5.44
CA VAL A 164 14.90 15.08 4.32
C VAL A 164 15.21 15.88 3.05
N SER A 165 16.21 15.47 2.28
CA SER A 165 16.56 16.00 0.94
C SER A 165 15.54 15.59 -0.13
N ILE A 166 14.29 16.02 0.06
CA ILE A 166 13.14 15.73 -0.81
C ILE A 166 13.43 16.13 -2.26
N ALA A 167 14.10 17.27 -2.46
CA ALA A 167 14.51 17.74 -3.77
C ALA A 167 15.39 16.76 -4.54
N CYS A 168 16.44 16.29 -3.87
CA CYS A 168 17.42 15.38 -4.46
C CYS A 168 16.78 14.02 -4.76
N ILE A 169 15.91 13.52 -3.88
CA ILE A 169 15.14 12.28 -4.10
C ILE A 169 14.24 12.41 -5.34
N LYS A 170 13.57 13.55 -5.51
CA LYS A 170 12.75 13.83 -6.70
C LYS A 170 13.60 13.86 -7.98
N THR A 171 14.74 14.53 -7.93
CA THR A 171 15.69 14.57 -9.05
C THR A 171 16.19 13.18 -9.39
N PHE A 172 16.52 12.36 -8.39
CA PHE A 172 16.92 10.96 -8.56
C PHE A 172 15.84 10.14 -9.26
N ALA A 173 14.59 10.17 -8.78
CA ALA A 173 13.50 9.41 -9.40
C ALA A 173 13.24 9.82 -10.85
N ALA A 174 13.34 11.12 -11.14
CA ALA A 174 13.14 11.65 -12.49
C ALA A 174 14.29 11.29 -13.44
N ASP A 175 15.54 11.42 -12.97
CA ASP A 175 16.71 11.07 -13.78
C ASP A 175 16.79 9.55 -14.01
N TYR A 176 16.39 8.74 -13.02
CA TYR A 176 16.32 7.28 -13.16
C TYR A 176 15.44 6.90 -14.36
N ASP A 177 14.23 7.46 -14.46
CA ASP A 177 13.31 7.24 -15.58
C ASP A 177 13.87 7.71 -16.93
N LEU A 178 14.39 8.93 -16.98
CA LEU A 178 14.97 9.49 -18.21
C LEU A 178 16.15 8.65 -18.73
N ASN A 179 16.90 8.01 -17.82
CA ASN A 179 18.04 7.17 -18.16
C ASN A 179 17.68 5.71 -18.51
N THR A 180 16.42 5.28 -18.33
CA THR A 180 15.98 3.91 -18.72
C THR A 180 15.96 3.68 -20.23
N GLY A 181 15.97 4.76 -21.03
CA GLY A 181 15.76 4.72 -22.48
C GLY A 181 14.29 4.60 -22.90
N ASN A 182 13.37 4.31 -21.97
CA ASN A 182 11.92 4.28 -22.20
C ASN A 182 11.18 5.02 -21.08
N PRO A 183 11.23 6.37 -21.07
CA PRO A 183 10.66 7.16 -19.99
C PRO A 183 9.15 6.98 -19.90
N TYR A 184 8.62 7.01 -18.67
CA TYR A 184 7.21 6.82 -18.39
C TYR A 184 6.35 7.91 -19.03
N ILE A 185 5.32 7.46 -19.75
CA ILE A 185 4.25 8.26 -20.34
C ILE A 185 2.94 7.84 -19.63
N PRO A 186 2.14 8.78 -19.11
CA PRO A 186 0.86 8.46 -18.48
C PRO A 186 -0.13 7.84 -19.48
N GLU A 187 -1.04 7.03 -18.97
CA GLU A 187 -2.17 6.54 -19.76
C GLU A 187 -3.10 7.70 -20.14
N LEU A 188 -3.49 7.77 -21.41
CA LEU A 188 -4.38 8.80 -21.93
C LEU A 188 -5.82 8.27 -21.93
N LYS A 189 -6.77 9.07 -21.43
CA LYS A 189 -8.19 8.75 -21.53
C LYS A 189 -8.65 8.71 -23.00
N PRO A 190 -9.78 8.03 -23.30
CA PRO A 190 -10.36 8.04 -24.63
C PRO A 190 -10.55 9.46 -25.18
N ALA A 191 -10.33 9.63 -26.49
CA ALA A 191 -10.45 10.92 -27.13
C ALA A 191 -11.84 11.55 -26.91
N THR A 192 -11.85 12.77 -26.39
CA THR A 192 -13.07 13.54 -26.09
C THR A 192 -13.64 14.26 -27.32
N GLY A 193 -12.83 14.37 -28.39
CA GLY A 193 -13.15 15.17 -29.58
C GLY A 193 -13.08 16.69 -29.38
N LYS A 194 -12.61 17.14 -28.20
CA LYS A 194 -12.45 18.57 -27.87
C LYS A 194 -11.02 19.05 -28.14
N LYS A 195 -10.88 20.29 -28.60
CA LYS A 195 -9.59 20.93 -28.92
C LYS A 195 -9.31 22.10 -27.99
N VAL A 196 -8.10 22.17 -27.45
CA VAL A 196 -7.66 23.25 -26.56
C VAL A 196 -6.39 23.92 -27.10
N ALA A 197 -6.40 25.24 -27.19
CA ALA A 197 -5.21 26.02 -27.49
C ALA A 197 -4.50 26.43 -26.21
N VAL A 198 -3.20 26.13 -26.10
CA VAL A 198 -2.35 26.55 -24.98
C VAL A 198 -1.37 27.60 -25.49
N VAL A 199 -1.44 28.82 -24.97
CA VAL A 199 -0.58 29.93 -25.36
C VAL A 199 0.59 30.05 -24.38
N GLY A 200 1.79 29.73 -24.84
CA GLY A 200 3.04 29.66 -24.08
C GLY A 200 3.40 28.24 -23.68
N ALA A 201 4.61 27.79 -24.02
CA ALA A 201 5.21 26.51 -23.65
C ALA A 201 6.13 26.65 -22.41
N GLY A 202 5.77 27.53 -21.46
CA GLY A 202 6.41 27.62 -20.15
C GLY A 202 5.87 26.59 -19.14
N PRO A 203 6.30 26.63 -17.87
CA PRO A 203 5.89 25.65 -16.85
C PRO A 203 4.38 25.47 -16.71
N ALA A 204 3.62 26.58 -16.71
CA ALA A 204 2.16 26.54 -16.60
C ALA A 204 1.50 25.96 -17.85
N GLY A 205 1.95 26.36 -19.04
CA GLY A 205 1.40 25.87 -20.31
C GLY A 205 1.72 24.40 -20.57
N LEU A 206 2.97 23.98 -20.35
CA LEU A 206 3.38 22.57 -20.43
C LEU A 206 2.60 21.70 -19.43
N SER A 207 2.41 22.20 -18.20
CA SER A 207 1.59 21.52 -17.20
C SER A 207 0.13 21.39 -17.64
N ALA A 208 -0.48 22.48 -18.11
CA ALA A 208 -1.85 22.46 -18.61
C ALA A 208 -2.01 21.49 -19.78
N ALA A 209 -1.10 21.54 -20.76
CA ALA A 209 -1.10 20.64 -21.91
C ALA A 209 -0.99 19.17 -21.49
N TYR A 210 -0.07 18.84 -20.58
CA TYR A 210 0.10 17.47 -20.06
C TYR A 210 -1.22 16.90 -19.51
N TYR A 211 -1.91 17.64 -18.65
CA TYR A 211 -3.16 17.15 -18.04
C TYR A 211 -4.33 17.12 -19.02
N LEU A 212 -4.44 18.11 -19.92
CA LEU A 212 -5.48 18.12 -20.95
C LEU A 212 -5.34 16.94 -21.94
N LEU A 213 -4.10 16.59 -22.32
CA LEU A 213 -3.82 15.40 -23.13
C LEU A 213 -4.15 14.12 -22.36
N ALA A 214 -3.78 14.03 -21.09
CA ALA A 214 -4.12 12.89 -20.24
C ALA A 214 -5.64 12.71 -20.11
N ASP A 215 -6.41 13.80 -20.12
CA ASP A 215 -7.88 13.78 -20.13
C ASP A 215 -8.50 13.48 -21.51
N GLY A 216 -7.68 13.25 -22.54
CA GLY A 216 -8.14 12.87 -23.89
C GLY A 216 -8.52 14.05 -24.78
N HIS A 217 -8.08 15.26 -24.47
CA HIS A 217 -8.26 16.44 -25.33
C HIS A 217 -7.12 16.57 -26.35
N GLU A 218 -7.43 17.11 -27.53
CA GLU A 218 -6.41 17.51 -28.51
C GLU A 218 -5.83 18.87 -28.11
N VAL A 219 -4.50 18.99 -28.06
CA VAL A 219 -3.83 20.20 -27.57
C VAL A 219 -2.84 20.75 -28.59
N ASP A 220 -3.06 22.00 -28.98
CA ASP A 220 -2.11 22.78 -29.78
C ASP A 220 -1.46 23.85 -28.91
N ILE A 221 -0.13 23.82 -28.84
CA ILE A 221 0.66 24.78 -28.07
C ILE A 221 1.23 25.83 -29.02
N PHE A 222 1.01 27.11 -28.72
CA PHE A 222 1.55 28.24 -29.46
C PHE A 222 2.64 28.91 -28.63
N GLU A 223 3.89 28.86 -29.10
CA GLU A 223 5.06 29.37 -28.39
C GLU A 223 5.76 30.43 -29.23
N ALA A 224 6.01 31.60 -28.63
CA ALA A 224 6.66 32.71 -29.31
C ALA A 224 8.16 32.46 -29.52
N MET A 225 8.78 31.68 -28.64
CA MET A 225 10.20 31.34 -28.68
C MET A 225 10.49 30.15 -29.61
N PRO A 226 11.74 30.00 -30.10
CA PRO A 226 12.10 28.89 -31.00
C PRO A 226 12.06 27.49 -30.36
N LYS A 227 12.09 27.40 -29.02
CA LYS A 227 12.10 26.13 -28.28
C LYS A 227 11.22 26.21 -27.03
N PRO A 228 10.67 25.08 -26.56
CA PRO A 228 9.77 25.04 -25.41
C PRO A 228 10.52 25.17 -24.07
N GLY A 229 9.80 25.42 -22.99
CA GLY A 229 10.30 25.52 -21.62
C GLY A 229 10.16 26.91 -20.99
N GLY A 230 9.88 27.95 -21.79
CA GLY A 230 9.70 29.33 -21.31
C GLY A 230 10.82 29.77 -20.35
N MET A 231 10.46 30.32 -19.19
CA MET A 231 11.46 30.75 -18.19
C MET A 231 12.39 29.64 -17.67
N LEU A 232 12.00 28.35 -17.69
CA LEU A 232 12.93 27.26 -17.35
C LEU A 232 14.07 27.15 -18.36
N ARG A 233 13.75 27.35 -19.65
CA ARG A 233 14.74 27.33 -20.72
C ARG A 233 15.54 28.61 -20.76
N TYR A 234 14.88 29.76 -20.76
CA TYR A 234 15.50 31.03 -21.13
C TYR A 234 15.88 31.92 -19.93
N GLY A 235 15.27 31.67 -18.76
CA GLY A 235 15.51 32.45 -17.54
C GLY A 235 16.42 31.77 -16.52
N ILE A 236 16.80 30.50 -16.74
CA ILE A 236 17.67 29.73 -15.83
C ILE A 236 18.93 29.28 -16.62
N PRO A 237 20.15 29.50 -16.12
CA PRO A 237 21.38 29.09 -16.82
C PRO A 237 21.55 27.58 -17.01
N GLU A 238 22.32 27.18 -18.03
CA GLU A 238 22.64 25.78 -18.37
C GLU A 238 23.25 24.99 -17.20
N TYR A 239 24.16 25.60 -16.43
CA TYR A 239 24.85 24.92 -15.33
C TYR A 239 23.91 24.50 -14.19
N ARG A 240 22.74 25.14 -14.09
CA ARG A 240 21.74 24.93 -13.05
C ARG A 240 20.58 24.08 -13.55
N LEU A 241 20.09 24.39 -14.76
CA LEU A 241 19.09 23.59 -15.46
C LEU A 241 19.54 23.30 -16.89
N PRO A 242 20.11 22.10 -17.12
CA PRO A 242 20.57 21.66 -18.42
C PRO A 242 19.42 21.62 -19.43
N LYS A 243 19.66 22.12 -20.64
CA LYS A 243 18.60 22.31 -21.64
C LYS A 243 18.15 21.00 -22.26
N ASN A 244 19.03 20.01 -22.29
CA ASN A 244 18.69 18.64 -22.69
C ASN A 244 17.69 17.98 -21.72
N VAL A 245 17.70 18.33 -20.43
CA VAL A 245 16.69 17.84 -19.47
C VAL A 245 15.32 18.45 -19.77
N VAL A 246 15.29 19.75 -20.08
CA VAL A 246 14.05 20.42 -20.53
C VAL A 246 13.53 19.79 -21.81
N ASP A 247 14.40 19.55 -22.80
CA ASP A 247 14.03 18.89 -24.05
C ASP A 247 13.51 17.47 -23.82
N ALA A 248 14.12 16.70 -22.92
CA ALA A 248 13.70 15.34 -22.61
C ALA A 248 12.30 15.28 -21.98
N GLU A 249 11.97 16.18 -21.05
CA GLU A 249 10.63 16.22 -20.45
C GLU A 249 9.57 16.77 -21.40
N VAL A 250 9.90 17.74 -22.25
CA VAL A 250 8.97 18.23 -23.27
C VAL A 250 8.70 17.16 -24.33
N ALA A 251 9.70 16.37 -24.71
CA ALA A 251 9.54 15.27 -25.65
C ALA A 251 8.52 14.21 -25.15
N ILE A 252 8.32 14.08 -23.83
CA ILE A 252 7.25 13.23 -23.27
C ILE A 252 5.88 13.81 -23.61
N ILE A 253 5.69 15.12 -23.46
CA ILE A 253 4.44 15.82 -23.78
C ILE A 253 4.17 15.78 -25.30
N GLU A 254 5.21 15.88 -26.13
CA GLU A 254 5.12 15.65 -27.58
C GLU A 254 4.66 14.23 -27.90
N LYS A 255 5.26 13.21 -27.26
CA LYS A 255 4.86 11.80 -27.42
C LYS A 255 3.43 11.52 -26.95
N MET A 256 2.89 12.31 -26.02
CA MET A 256 1.48 12.25 -25.62
C MET A 256 0.54 12.84 -26.68
N GLY A 257 1.06 13.54 -27.69
CA GLY A 257 0.27 14.07 -28.81
C GLY A 257 0.11 15.59 -28.84
N ALA A 258 0.87 16.35 -28.05
CA ALA A 258 0.86 17.81 -28.15
C ALA A 258 1.46 18.30 -29.48
N ASN A 259 0.76 19.20 -30.18
CA ASN A 259 1.30 19.85 -31.37
C ASN A 259 1.94 21.20 -31.01
N PHE A 260 3.25 21.34 -31.22
CA PHE A 260 3.95 22.59 -30.95
C PHE A 260 4.05 23.48 -32.19
N ASN A 261 3.63 24.73 -32.03
CA ASN A 261 3.71 25.79 -33.03
C ASN A 261 4.69 26.86 -32.53
N TYR A 262 5.98 26.65 -32.80
CA TYR A 262 7.05 27.57 -32.39
C TYR A 262 7.13 28.82 -33.26
N GLY A 263 7.67 29.90 -32.69
CA GLY A 263 7.80 31.19 -33.38
C GLY A 263 6.46 31.89 -33.63
N VAL A 264 5.38 31.50 -32.93
CA VAL A 264 4.05 32.10 -33.09
C VAL A 264 3.73 32.96 -31.87
N LYS A 265 3.65 34.27 -32.08
CA LYS A 265 3.32 35.24 -31.03
C LYS A 265 1.85 35.65 -31.11
N VAL A 266 1.05 35.11 -30.20
CA VAL A 266 -0.38 35.44 -30.09
C VAL A 266 -0.57 36.91 -29.71
N GLY A 267 -1.46 37.60 -30.44
CA GLY A 267 -1.65 39.04 -30.43
C GLY A 267 -0.95 39.77 -31.58
N GLU A 268 0.06 39.16 -32.21
CA GLU A 268 0.79 39.73 -33.35
C GLU A 268 0.61 38.89 -34.61
N ASP A 269 1.01 37.61 -34.58
CA ASP A 269 0.93 36.72 -35.74
C ASP A 269 -0.47 36.12 -35.92
N ILE A 270 -1.14 35.81 -34.80
CA ILE A 270 -2.52 35.33 -34.73
C ILE A 270 -3.28 36.03 -33.61
N SER A 271 -4.57 36.30 -33.79
CA SER A 271 -5.39 36.94 -32.75
C SER A 271 -5.90 35.94 -31.71
N LEU A 272 -6.18 36.40 -30.49
CA LEU A 272 -6.86 35.58 -29.48
C LEU A 272 -8.27 35.17 -29.96
N GLU A 273 -8.98 36.07 -30.66
CA GLU A 273 -10.30 35.81 -31.23
C GLU A 273 -10.28 34.65 -32.25
N TYR A 274 -9.23 34.55 -33.07
CA TYR A 274 -9.04 33.42 -33.98
C TYR A 274 -8.93 32.10 -33.20
N LEU A 275 -8.19 32.07 -32.09
CA LEU A 275 -8.08 30.89 -31.24
C LEU A 275 -9.42 30.54 -30.59
N GLN A 276 -10.16 31.52 -30.07
CA GLN A 276 -11.50 31.29 -29.50
C GLN A 276 -12.50 30.71 -30.50
N ASN A 277 -12.39 31.08 -31.78
CA ASN A 277 -13.28 30.57 -32.83
C ASN A 277 -12.91 29.16 -33.31
N LYS A 278 -11.65 28.75 -33.15
CA LYS A 278 -11.13 27.46 -33.68
C LYS A 278 -11.05 26.35 -32.62
N TYR A 279 -10.90 26.71 -31.34
CA TYR A 279 -10.74 25.78 -30.22
C TYR A 279 -11.92 25.89 -29.26
N ASP A 280 -12.24 24.80 -28.57
CA ASP A 280 -13.31 24.78 -27.58
C ASP A 280 -12.92 25.54 -26.29
N ALA A 281 -11.62 25.66 -26.01
CA ALA A 281 -11.08 26.45 -24.91
C ALA A 281 -9.67 26.98 -25.24
N VAL A 282 -9.28 28.07 -24.59
CA VAL A 282 -7.94 28.66 -24.68
C VAL A 282 -7.34 28.86 -23.29
N PHE A 283 -6.10 28.40 -23.07
CA PHE A 283 -5.34 28.65 -21.84
C PHE A 283 -4.17 29.60 -22.10
N LEU A 284 -4.07 30.68 -21.33
CA LEU A 284 -3.03 31.70 -21.41
C LEU A 284 -1.96 31.48 -20.32
N GLY A 285 -0.83 30.91 -20.73
CA GLY A 285 0.36 30.66 -19.92
C GLY A 285 1.58 31.48 -20.36
N ILE A 286 1.37 32.75 -20.73
CA ILE A 286 2.37 33.59 -21.42
C ILE A 286 3.60 33.98 -20.57
N GLY A 287 3.56 33.82 -19.26
CA GLY A 287 4.68 34.11 -18.35
C GLY A 287 5.00 35.60 -18.16
N ALA A 288 6.05 35.90 -17.38
CA ALA A 288 6.53 37.25 -17.10
C ALA A 288 7.93 37.47 -17.72
N TRP A 289 7.98 37.95 -18.95
CA TRP A 289 9.23 38.07 -19.73
C TRP A 289 9.93 39.43 -19.59
N LYS A 290 9.22 40.46 -19.14
CA LYS A 290 9.76 41.83 -19.14
C LYS A 290 10.52 42.12 -17.85
N SER A 291 11.76 42.59 -17.96
CA SER A 291 12.54 43.00 -16.78
C SER A 291 11.94 44.26 -16.14
N SER A 292 11.83 44.29 -14.80
CA SER A 292 11.42 45.48 -14.08
C SER A 292 12.51 46.57 -14.11
N PRO A 293 12.15 47.86 -14.28
CA PRO A 293 13.13 48.95 -14.29
C PRO A 293 13.76 49.17 -12.90
N MET A 294 14.98 49.73 -12.88
CA MET A 294 15.66 50.10 -11.63
C MET A 294 15.04 51.33 -10.98
N ARG A 295 14.39 52.18 -11.79
CA ARG A 295 13.75 53.44 -11.37
C ARG A 295 14.76 54.42 -10.78
N CYS A 296 15.97 54.44 -11.34
CA CYS A 296 17.01 55.41 -11.03
C CYS A 296 17.35 56.25 -12.27
N GLU A 297 17.93 57.42 -12.05
CA GLU A 297 18.37 58.27 -13.15
C GLU A 297 19.51 57.59 -13.93
N GLY A 298 19.47 57.68 -15.27
CA GLY A 298 20.48 57.08 -16.15
C GLY A 298 20.29 55.58 -16.46
N GLU A 299 19.18 54.95 -16.09
CA GLU A 299 18.95 53.51 -16.32
C GLU A 299 18.93 53.05 -17.80
N ASN A 300 18.78 53.99 -18.75
CA ASN A 300 18.82 53.70 -20.20
C ASN A 300 20.23 53.90 -20.81
N THR A 301 21.26 54.12 -19.98
CA THR A 301 22.64 54.33 -20.45
C THR A 301 23.19 53.07 -21.13
N PRO A 302 23.88 53.16 -22.28
CA PRO A 302 24.56 52.02 -22.88
C PRO A 302 25.50 51.31 -21.89
N GLY A 303 25.34 49.99 -21.76
CA GLY A 303 26.04 49.17 -20.75
C GLY A 303 25.18 48.83 -19.53
N VAL A 304 23.96 49.40 -19.41
CA VAL A 304 22.92 48.90 -18.52
C VAL A 304 22.07 47.85 -19.24
N LEU A 305 21.94 46.66 -18.68
CA LEU A 305 21.23 45.52 -19.25
C LEU A 305 20.07 45.07 -18.34
N GLY A 306 18.99 44.58 -18.93
CA GLY A 306 17.97 43.83 -18.20
C GLY A 306 18.45 42.41 -17.88
N GLY A 307 18.24 41.94 -16.65
CA GLY A 307 18.70 40.61 -16.22
C GLY A 307 18.11 39.47 -17.05
N ILE A 308 16.82 39.54 -17.40
CA ILE A 308 16.19 38.51 -18.23
C ILE A 308 16.69 38.58 -19.67
N ASP A 309 16.82 39.77 -20.25
CA ASP A 309 17.34 39.92 -21.61
C ASP A 309 18.79 39.43 -21.72
N PHE A 310 19.58 39.62 -20.67
CA PHE A 310 20.93 39.08 -20.54
C PHE A 310 20.91 37.54 -20.54
N LEU A 311 20.12 36.91 -19.65
CA LEU A 311 20.05 35.45 -19.56
C LEU A 311 19.49 34.80 -20.83
N ILE A 312 18.48 35.42 -21.48
CA ILE A 312 17.95 34.95 -22.76
C ILE A 312 19.05 34.89 -23.82
N LYS A 313 19.84 35.98 -23.96
CA LYS A 313 20.94 36.03 -24.93
C LYS A 313 21.98 34.95 -24.66
N VAL A 314 22.32 34.71 -23.39
CA VAL A 314 23.26 33.65 -23.00
C VAL A 314 22.68 32.27 -23.34
N ALA A 315 21.41 32.01 -23.00
CA ALA A 315 20.74 30.75 -23.29
C ALA A 315 20.62 30.46 -24.80
N GLU A 316 20.51 31.50 -25.64
CA GLU A 316 20.50 31.38 -27.10
C GLU A 316 21.90 31.34 -27.72
N ASN A 317 22.98 31.32 -26.91
CA ASN A 317 24.37 31.42 -27.37
C ASN A 317 24.64 32.66 -28.23
N LYS A 318 23.88 33.74 -28.02
CA LYS A 318 24.12 35.02 -28.69
C LYS A 318 25.31 35.73 -28.03
N PRO A 319 26.14 36.47 -28.78
CA PRO A 319 27.22 37.25 -28.21
C PRO A 319 26.69 38.26 -27.18
N VAL A 320 27.22 38.21 -25.96
CA VAL A 320 26.96 39.20 -24.92
C VAL A 320 28.26 39.90 -24.58
N LYS A 321 28.28 41.23 -24.69
CA LYS A 321 29.41 42.05 -24.27
C LYS A 321 29.23 42.41 -22.80
N ILE A 322 30.14 41.93 -21.97
CA ILE A 322 30.27 42.36 -20.57
C ILE A 322 31.66 42.95 -20.36
N GLY A 323 31.77 43.95 -19.48
CA GLY A 323 33.05 44.52 -19.09
C GLY A 323 33.74 43.71 -17.98
N GLU A 324 34.86 44.24 -17.46
CA GLU A 324 35.64 43.56 -16.43
C GLU A 324 35.01 43.70 -15.04
N LYS A 325 34.38 44.84 -14.75
CA LYS A 325 33.64 45.13 -13.51
C LYS A 325 32.13 45.16 -13.76
N VAL A 326 31.40 44.20 -13.20
CA VAL A 326 29.94 44.06 -13.38
C VAL A 326 29.21 44.30 -12.07
N ILE A 327 28.20 45.18 -12.08
CA ILE A 327 27.26 45.33 -10.97
C ILE A 327 25.93 44.66 -11.32
N VAL A 328 25.44 43.80 -10.44
CA VAL A 328 24.10 43.19 -10.54
C VAL A 328 23.21 43.80 -9.46
N VAL A 329 22.13 44.46 -9.87
CA VAL A 329 21.19 45.08 -8.93
C VAL A 329 20.00 44.14 -8.70
N GLY A 330 19.88 43.60 -7.49
CA GLY A 330 18.84 42.62 -7.16
C GLY A 330 19.26 41.69 -6.02
N GLY A 331 18.32 40.85 -5.57
CA GLY A 331 18.60 39.88 -4.50
C GLY A 331 17.83 38.56 -4.58
N GLY A 332 17.12 38.31 -5.69
CA GLY A 332 16.43 37.03 -5.93
C GLY A 332 17.30 36.04 -6.71
N ASN A 333 16.78 34.83 -6.94
CA ASN A 333 17.50 33.78 -7.67
C ASN A 333 18.00 34.24 -9.05
N THR A 334 17.21 35.00 -9.81
CA THR A 334 17.65 35.60 -11.09
C THR A 334 18.89 36.49 -10.92
N ALA A 335 19.01 37.24 -9.83
CA ALA A 335 20.20 38.06 -9.58
C ALA A 335 21.43 37.17 -9.32
N MET A 336 21.27 36.04 -8.63
CA MET A 336 22.36 35.07 -8.43
C MET A 336 22.76 34.42 -9.75
N ASP A 337 21.77 33.98 -10.55
CA ASP A 337 21.99 33.42 -11.88
C ASP A 337 22.75 34.39 -12.80
N VAL A 338 22.36 35.68 -12.81
CA VAL A 338 23.05 36.74 -13.55
C VAL A 338 24.48 36.94 -13.05
N ALA A 339 24.69 37.02 -11.73
CA ALA A 339 26.01 37.27 -11.15
C ALA A 339 26.98 36.12 -11.47
N ARG A 340 26.55 34.88 -11.25
CA ARG A 340 27.33 33.67 -11.50
C ARG A 340 27.58 33.42 -12.99
N THR A 341 26.62 33.76 -13.84
CA THR A 341 26.79 33.74 -15.30
C THR A 341 27.81 34.80 -15.75
N SER A 342 27.82 35.99 -15.14
CA SER A 342 28.79 37.05 -15.48
C SER A 342 30.23 36.63 -15.19
N ILE A 343 30.46 35.89 -14.09
CA ILE A 343 31.78 35.30 -13.80
C ILE A 343 32.21 34.34 -14.90
N ARG A 344 31.31 33.44 -15.31
CA ARG A 344 31.57 32.44 -16.37
C ARG A 344 31.85 33.04 -17.74
N LEU A 345 31.32 34.24 -17.99
CA LEU A 345 31.57 35.01 -19.20
C LEU A 345 32.85 35.86 -19.13
N GLY A 346 33.60 35.82 -18.01
CA GLY A 346 34.93 36.41 -17.89
C GLY A 346 35.00 37.74 -17.12
N ALA A 347 33.95 38.14 -16.40
CA ALA A 347 34.03 39.28 -15.49
C ALA A 347 35.09 39.03 -14.40
N LYS A 348 35.98 40.02 -14.16
CA LYS A 348 37.02 39.95 -13.13
C LYS A 348 36.50 40.31 -11.75
N GLU A 349 35.53 41.23 -11.69
CA GLU A 349 34.83 41.59 -10.46
C GLU A 349 33.32 41.61 -10.72
N VAL A 350 32.54 40.90 -9.91
CA VAL A 350 31.08 40.92 -9.94
C VAL A 350 30.55 41.33 -8.56
N ARG A 351 29.76 42.41 -8.53
CA ARG A 351 29.18 42.96 -7.31
C ARG A 351 27.66 42.92 -7.34
N VAL A 352 27.05 42.24 -6.38
CA VAL A 352 25.60 42.28 -6.15
C VAL A 352 25.27 43.46 -5.23
N VAL A 353 24.43 44.37 -5.71
CA VAL A 353 23.89 45.50 -4.94
C VAL A 353 22.47 45.18 -4.52
N TYR A 354 22.22 45.15 -3.21
CA TYR A 354 20.90 44.84 -2.66
C TYR A 354 20.50 45.83 -1.56
N ARG A 355 19.28 46.35 -1.67
CA ARG A 355 18.75 47.41 -0.80
C ARG A 355 18.43 46.98 0.64
N ARG A 356 18.52 45.69 0.97
CA ARG A 356 18.27 45.15 2.34
C ARG A 356 19.47 44.34 2.82
N SER A 357 19.38 43.76 4.01
CA SER A 357 20.35 42.79 4.54
C SER A 357 20.30 41.45 3.81
N GLU A 358 21.32 40.64 4.03
CA GLU A 358 21.43 39.26 3.51
C GLU A 358 20.24 38.39 3.94
N GLU A 359 19.87 38.41 5.21
CA GLU A 359 18.73 37.65 5.78
C GLU A 359 17.38 37.97 5.10
N GLN A 360 17.30 39.10 4.40
CA GLN A 360 16.09 39.57 3.72
C GLN A 360 16.14 39.35 2.20
N MET A 361 17.18 38.68 1.69
CA MET A 361 17.31 38.30 0.28
C MET A 361 16.25 37.25 -0.10
N PRO A 362 15.55 37.42 -1.24
CA PRO A 362 14.65 36.39 -1.75
C PRO A 362 15.32 35.16 -2.36
N ALA A 363 16.62 35.21 -2.67
CA ALA A 363 17.35 34.06 -3.21
C ALA A 363 17.48 32.96 -2.15
N GLU A 364 17.57 31.70 -2.59
CA GLU A 364 17.82 30.60 -1.67
C GLU A 364 19.23 30.69 -1.09
N GLU A 365 19.39 30.30 0.18
CA GLU A 365 20.67 30.42 0.91
C GLU A 365 21.82 29.71 0.19
N ILE A 366 21.55 28.56 -0.45
CA ILE A 366 22.53 27.81 -1.22
C ILE A 366 23.04 28.60 -2.44
N GLU A 367 22.16 29.34 -3.12
CA GLU A 367 22.54 30.15 -4.29
C GLU A 367 23.41 31.34 -3.88
N ILE A 368 23.13 31.93 -2.72
CA ILE A 368 23.93 33.02 -2.13
C ILE A 368 25.31 32.48 -1.74
N LYS A 369 25.34 31.33 -1.05
CA LYS A 369 26.58 30.67 -0.63
C LYS A 369 27.46 30.32 -1.83
N GLU A 370 26.89 29.71 -2.86
CA GLU A 370 27.63 29.34 -4.07
C GLU A 370 28.14 30.57 -4.83
N ALA A 371 27.35 31.66 -4.90
CA ALA A 371 27.80 32.91 -5.49
C ALA A 371 29.00 33.51 -4.74
N LYS A 372 28.98 33.50 -3.40
CA LYS A 372 30.11 33.97 -2.57
C LYS A 372 31.38 33.14 -2.77
N GLU A 373 31.25 31.81 -2.77
CA GLU A 373 32.34 30.87 -3.07
C GLU A 373 32.91 31.07 -4.49
N GLU A 374 32.08 31.51 -5.45
CA GLU A 374 32.52 31.89 -6.79
C GLU A 374 33.21 33.27 -6.85
N GLY A 375 33.23 34.03 -5.75
CA GLY A 375 33.89 35.34 -5.66
C GLY A 375 32.96 36.54 -5.90
N VAL A 376 31.64 36.35 -5.89
CA VAL A 376 30.68 37.48 -5.96
C VAL A 376 30.76 38.32 -4.70
N ILE A 377 30.94 39.64 -4.87
CA ILE A 377 30.98 40.61 -3.78
C ILE A 377 29.56 41.11 -3.49
N PHE A 378 29.14 41.13 -2.23
CA PHE A 378 27.81 41.62 -1.86
C PHE A 378 27.89 43.00 -1.20
N SER A 379 27.08 43.94 -1.69
CA SER A 379 26.90 45.29 -1.14
C SER A 379 25.45 45.43 -0.68
N PHE A 380 25.22 45.09 0.59
CA PHE A 380 23.93 45.18 1.23
C PHE A 380 23.57 46.62 1.62
N LEU A 381 22.31 46.82 1.97
CA LEU A 381 21.79 48.12 2.41
C LEU A 381 22.15 49.25 1.44
N SER A 382 22.13 48.95 0.14
CA SER A 382 22.54 49.86 -0.92
C SER A 382 21.46 49.82 -2.02
N ALA A 383 20.80 50.95 -2.29
CA ALA A 383 19.81 51.05 -3.36
C ALA A 383 20.33 51.96 -4.49
N PRO A 384 20.10 51.59 -5.77
CA PRO A 384 20.52 52.41 -6.90
C PRO A 384 19.84 53.79 -6.86
N SER A 385 20.62 54.86 -7.04
CA SER A 385 20.13 56.24 -7.09
C SER A 385 20.41 56.90 -8.44
N LEU A 386 21.63 56.76 -8.97
CA LEU A 386 22.06 57.34 -10.24
C LEU A 386 23.08 56.42 -10.94
N VAL A 387 22.88 56.15 -12.23
CA VAL A 387 23.89 55.50 -13.09
C VAL A 387 24.91 56.55 -13.52
N LEU A 388 26.18 56.30 -13.21
CA LEU A 388 27.30 57.16 -13.62
C LEU A 388 27.71 56.82 -15.06
N SER A 389 27.98 57.85 -15.86
CA SER A 389 28.27 57.73 -17.29
C SER A 389 29.31 58.76 -17.72
N ASP A 390 30.13 58.41 -18.71
CA ASP A 390 31.02 59.35 -19.41
C ASP A 390 30.35 60.04 -20.61
N GLY A 391 29.07 59.76 -20.85
CA GLY A 391 28.26 60.25 -21.98
C GLY A 391 28.11 59.23 -23.11
N GLU A 392 29.01 58.24 -23.21
CA GLU A 392 28.94 57.17 -24.21
C GLU A 392 28.57 55.82 -23.58
N LYS A 393 29.05 55.55 -22.37
CA LYS A 393 28.83 54.28 -21.66
C LYS A 393 28.78 54.45 -20.14
N VAL A 394 28.28 53.43 -19.47
CA VAL A 394 28.31 53.33 -18.01
C VAL A 394 29.74 53.29 -17.47
N THR A 395 29.97 54.00 -16.36
CA THR A 395 31.25 54.01 -15.62
C THR A 395 31.07 53.59 -14.14
N GLY A 396 29.83 53.56 -13.64
CA GLY A 396 29.55 53.11 -12.28
C GLY A 396 28.10 53.30 -11.85
N LEU A 397 27.82 52.98 -10.59
CA LEU A 397 26.51 53.11 -9.96
C LEU A 397 26.65 53.84 -8.63
N LYS A 398 25.98 54.99 -8.52
CA LYS A 398 25.78 55.68 -7.25
C LYS A 398 24.60 55.07 -6.52
N CYS A 399 24.86 54.56 -5.33
CA CYS A 399 23.86 53.95 -4.46
C CYS A 399 23.64 54.81 -3.22
N GLU A 400 22.39 54.93 -2.80
CA GLU A 400 22.04 55.47 -1.50
C GLU A 400 22.12 54.35 -0.45
N LYS A 401 22.75 54.64 0.70
CA LYS A 401 22.77 53.73 1.84
C LYS A 401 21.38 53.66 2.46
N MET A 402 21.03 52.45 2.90
CA MET A 402 19.74 52.12 3.47
C MET A 402 19.90 51.72 4.94
N VAL A 403 18.87 51.94 5.73
CA VAL A 403 18.68 51.30 7.04
C VAL A 403 17.40 50.49 7.02
N LEU A 404 17.32 49.44 7.83
CA LEU A 404 16.12 48.63 7.93
C LEU A 404 15.12 49.32 8.87
N GLY A 405 13.93 49.61 8.37
CA GLY A 405 12.79 50.04 9.16
C GLY A 405 12.12 48.88 9.90
N GLU A 406 10.91 49.12 10.39
CA GLU A 406 10.12 48.10 11.09
C GLU A 406 9.77 46.91 10.18
N LYS A 407 9.54 45.76 10.81
CA LYS A 407 9.03 44.56 10.13
C LYS A 407 7.59 44.82 9.69
N ASP A 408 7.31 44.55 8.42
CA ASP A 408 5.94 44.52 7.92
C ASP A 408 5.17 43.28 8.43
N ALA A 409 3.89 43.15 8.08
CA ALA A 409 3.04 42.02 8.46
C ALA A 409 3.57 40.66 7.96
N SER A 410 4.49 40.64 6.99
CA SER A 410 5.19 39.43 6.52
C SER A 410 6.47 39.12 7.30
N GLY A 411 6.81 39.94 8.31
CA GLY A 411 8.05 39.86 9.08
C GLY A 411 9.25 40.48 8.36
N ARG A 412 9.05 41.07 7.18
CA ARG A 412 10.10 41.59 6.30
C ARG A 412 10.35 43.07 6.57
N GLN A 413 11.61 43.49 6.66
CA GLN A 413 11.93 44.88 6.93
C GLN A 413 11.95 45.74 5.66
N SER A 414 11.37 46.93 5.75
CA SER A 414 11.40 47.90 4.66
C SER A 414 12.72 48.68 4.65
N PRO A 415 13.37 48.87 3.49
CA PRO A 415 14.57 49.69 3.40
C PRO A 415 14.17 51.17 3.44
N LEU A 416 14.85 51.95 4.29
CA LEU A 416 14.65 53.38 4.44
C LEU A 416 15.93 54.12 3.99
N PRO A 417 15.80 55.19 3.18
CA PRO A 417 16.94 55.99 2.74
C PRO A 417 17.59 56.74 3.90
N THR A 418 18.93 56.86 3.88
CA THR A 418 19.67 57.63 4.89
C THR A 418 20.12 59.01 4.40
N GLY A 419 20.07 59.29 3.09
CA GLY A 419 20.70 60.45 2.48
C GLY A 419 22.23 60.36 2.32
N GLU A 420 22.87 59.27 2.78
CA GLU A 420 24.28 59.00 2.50
C GLU A 420 24.45 58.22 1.20
N PHE A 421 25.44 58.57 0.39
CA PHE A 421 25.70 57.92 -0.90
C PHE A 421 27.06 57.24 -0.94
N VAL A 422 27.15 56.14 -1.69
CA VAL A 422 28.36 55.40 -2.03
C VAL A 422 28.39 55.16 -3.54
N GLU A 423 29.57 55.22 -4.14
CA GLU A 423 29.74 55.00 -5.58
C GLU A 423 30.55 53.72 -5.81
N PHE A 424 30.09 52.91 -6.76
CA PHE A 424 30.76 51.68 -7.18
C PHE A 424 31.11 51.79 -8.66
N GLU A 425 32.37 51.57 -9.02
CA GLU A 425 32.84 51.57 -10.40
C GLU A 425 32.35 50.31 -11.14
N ALA A 426 31.87 50.46 -12.37
CA ALA A 426 31.43 49.35 -13.20
C ALA A 426 31.40 49.70 -14.68
N ASP A 427 31.78 48.72 -15.51
CA ASP A 427 31.70 48.78 -16.97
C ASP A 427 30.36 48.23 -17.49
N THR A 428 29.62 47.52 -16.64
CA THR A 428 28.33 46.91 -16.98
C THR A 428 27.45 46.86 -15.73
N ILE A 429 26.19 47.28 -15.87
CA ILE A 429 25.18 47.16 -14.81
C ILE A 429 24.06 46.26 -15.32
N ILE A 430 23.64 45.27 -14.52
CA ILE A 430 22.56 44.37 -14.88
C ILE A 430 21.43 44.48 -13.85
N ALA A 431 20.26 44.93 -14.30
CA ALA A 431 19.07 45.10 -13.49
C ALA A 431 18.29 43.77 -13.35
N ALA A 432 18.36 43.16 -12.17
CA ALA A 432 17.70 41.89 -11.83
C ALA A 432 16.71 42.07 -10.65
N ILE A 433 15.82 43.06 -10.76
CA ILE A 433 14.96 43.57 -9.67
C ILE A 433 13.55 42.97 -9.70
N GLY A 434 13.16 42.29 -10.78
CA GLY A 434 11.85 41.66 -10.91
C GLY A 434 11.47 41.42 -12.37
N GLN A 435 10.28 40.83 -12.56
CA GLN A 435 9.70 40.55 -13.86
C GLN A 435 8.26 41.09 -13.92
N GLU A 436 7.83 41.53 -15.10
CA GLU A 436 6.47 41.99 -15.39
C GLU A 436 5.85 41.15 -16.51
N VAL A 437 4.54 40.94 -16.42
CA VAL A 437 3.74 40.36 -17.50
C VAL A 437 3.51 41.41 -18.58
N ASP A 438 3.69 41.02 -19.84
CA ASP A 438 3.37 41.84 -21.00
C ASP A 438 2.36 41.10 -21.87
N CYS A 439 1.09 41.54 -21.82
CA CYS A 439 0.03 40.95 -22.63
C CYS A 439 0.04 41.46 -24.08
N GLY A 440 0.87 42.46 -24.43
CA GLY A 440 0.92 43.04 -25.77
C GLY A 440 -0.47 43.41 -26.30
N LYS A 441 -0.87 42.79 -27.42
CA LYS A 441 -2.18 42.96 -28.08
C LYS A 441 -3.21 41.89 -27.72
N ILE A 442 -2.95 41.05 -26.72
CA ILE A 442 -3.91 40.08 -26.19
C ILE A 442 -4.93 40.84 -25.33
N ASN A 443 -6.15 41.00 -25.84
CA ASN A 443 -7.19 41.84 -25.22
C ASN A 443 -7.89 41.13 -24.04
N VAL A 444 -7.21 41.03 -22.91
CA VAL A 444 -7.73 40.47 -21.64
C VAL A 444 -7.65 41.49 -20.51
N GLY A 445 -8.53 41.37 -19.52
CA GLY A 445 -8.56 42.24 -18.35
C GLY A 445 -7.27 42.11 -17.53
N GLN A 446 -6.62 43.24 -17.21
CA GLN A 446 -5.40 43.28 -16.41
C GLN A 446 -5.63 44.02 -15.08
N GLY A 447 -5.01 43.52 -14.02
CA GLY A 447 -5.05 44.13 -12.70
C GLY A 447 -4.04 45.29 -12.55
N LYS A 448 -3.99 45.89 -11.35
CA LYS A 448 -3.04 47.00 -11.03
C LYS A 448 -1.57 46.62 -11.23
N LYS A 449 -1.22 45.33 -11.16
CA LYS A 449 0.13 44.81 -11.37
C LYS A 449 0.37 44.29 -12.81
N LYS A 450 -0.53 44.61 -13.76
CA LYS A 450 -0.52 44.19 -15.17
C LYS A 450 -0.65 42.68 -15.43
N ASN A 451 -0.83 41.88 -14.40
CA ASN A 451 -1.19 40.47 -14.50
C ASN A 451 -2.65 40.31 -14.97
N ILE A 452 -2.94 39.20 -15.64
CA ILE A 452 -4.27 38.84 -16.14
C ILE A 452 -5.20 38.60 -14.95
N VAL A 453 -6.38 39.22 -14.96
CA VAL A 453 -7.41 39.00 -13.94
C VAL A 453 -8.16 37.71 -14.26
N ILE A 454 -8.24 36.82 -13.26
CA ILE A 454 -8.97 35.56 -13.33
C ILE A 454 -9.98 35.46 -12.19
N ASN A 455 -11.06 34.72 -12.42
CA ASN A 455 -11.99 34.31 -11.39
C ASN A 455 -11.34 33.25 -10.49
N GLU A 456 -11.35 33.49 -9.17
CA GLU A 456 -10.74 32.58 -8.20
C GLU A 456 -11.43 31.20 -8.22
N GLY A 457 -10.63 30.14 -8.25
CA GLY A 457 -11.12 28.77 -8.34
C GLY A 457 -11.44 28.29 -9.76
N THR A 458 -11.94 29.14 -10.66
CA THR A 458 -12.28 28.73 -12.03
C THR A 458 -11.22 29.07 -13.07
N PHE A 459 -10.27 29.96 -12.76
CA PHE A 459 -9.21 30.41 -13.68
C PHE A 459 -9.71 31.09 -14.97
N GLU A 460 -11.02 31.28 -15.12
CA GLU A 460 -11.63 31.94 -16.27
C GLU A 460 -11.30 33.45 -16.22
N THR A 461 -10.96 34.01 -17.37
CA THR A 461 -10.74 35.44 -17.55
C THR A 461 -12.07 36.19 -17.70
N ASN A 462 -12.03 37.46 -18.07
CA ASN A 462 -13.23 38.21 -18.47
C ASN A 462 -13.84 37.73 -19.81
N LEU A 463 -13.16 36.83 -20.54
CA LEU A 463 -13.63 36.28 -21.81
C LEU A 463 -14.06 34.82 -21.62
N LYS A 464 -15.26 34.49 -22.10
CA LYS A 464 -15.81 33.13 -22.03
C LYS A 464 -14.91 32.13 -22.74
N GLY A 465 -14.65 31.00 -22.09
CA GLY A 465 -13.82 29.91 -22.64
C GLY A 465 -12.32 30.23 -22.71
N VAL A 466 -11.88 31.35 -22.13
CA VAL A 466 -10.47 31.75 -22.03
C VAL A 466 -10.05 31.74 -20.57
N PHE A 467 -9.03 30.95 -20.28
CA PHE A 467 -8.49 30.72 -18.95
C PHE A 467 -7.05 31.23 -18.89
N ALA A 468 -6.55 31.60 -17.71
CA ALA A 468 -5.15 32.00 -17.54
C ALA A 468 -4.55 31.45 -16.24
N GLY A 469 -3.23 31.26 -16.23
CA GLY A 469 -2.54 30.71 -15.06
C GLY A 469 -1.04 30.92 -15.09
N GLY A 470 -0.40 30.56 -13.98
CA GLY A 470 1.02 30.77 -13.75
C GLY A 470 1.37 32.25 -13.57
N ASP A 471 2.59 32.64 -13.92
CA ASP A 471 3.06 34.01 -13.71
C ASP A 471 2.22 35.06 -14.44
N ALA A 472 1.54 34.68 -15.54
CA ALA A 472 0.62 35.55 -16.25
C ALA A 472 -0.54 36.03 -15.37
N ALA A 473 -1.04 35.18 -14.46
CA ALA A 473 -2.14 35.49 -13.54
C ALA A 473 -1.63 35.97 -12.17
N THR A 474 -0.59 35.34 -11.61
CA THR A 474 -0.12 35.68 -10.25
C THR A 474 0.97 36.75 -10.18
N GLY A 475 1.60 37.07 -11.31
CA GLY A 475 2.95 37.66 -11.31
C GLY A 475 4.02 36.60 -10.99
N PRO A 476 5.31 36.97 -11.11
CA PRO A 476 6.43 36.04 -11.01
C PRO A 476 6.49 35.36 -9.64
N LYS A 477 6.41 34.03 -9.63
CA LYS A 477 6.59 33.16 -8.46
C LYS A 477 7.62 32.06 -8.76
N ILE A 478 7.69 31.05 -7.90
CA ILE A 478 8.59 29.91 -8.07
C ILE A 478 8.00 28.95 -9.11
N ALA A 479 8.84 28.26 -9.90
CA ALA A 479 8.37 27.50 -11.06
C ALA A 479 7.30 26.44 -10.73
N ILE A 480 7.35 25.84 -9.54
CA ILE A 480 6.35 24.85 -9.09
C ILE A 480 4.97 25.46 -8.84
N ASP A 481 4.85 26.76 -8.51
CA ASP A 481 3.55 27.46 -8.46
C ASP A 481 2.92 27.56 -9.85
N ALA A 482 3.73 27.83 -10.87
CA ALA A 482 3.26 27.91 -12.25
C ALA A 482 2.79 26.53 -12.75
N VAL A 483 3.54 25.47 -12.46
CA VAL A 483 3.12 24.08 -12.73
C VAL A 483 1.79 23.77 -12.03
N ALA A 484 1.67 24.12 -10.75
CA ALA A 484 0.45 23.87 -9.96
C ALA A 484 -0.77 24.58 -10.56
N GLN A 485 -0.64 25.85 -10.94
CA GLN A 485 -1.74 26.58 -11.58
C GLN A 485 -2.11 26.01 -12.94
N GLY A 486 -1.13 25.61 -13.74
CA GLY A 486 -1.40 24.95 -15.04
C GLY A 486 -2.26 23.70 -14.88
N GLY A 487 -1.92 22.83 -13.93
CA GLY A 487 -2.69 21.60 -13.67
C GLY A 487 -4.08 21.86 -13.08
N ARG A 488 -4.21 22.85 -12.18
CA ARG A 488 -5.53 23.24 -11.64
C ARG A 488 -6.44 23.83 -12.72
N ALA A 489 -5.88 24.69 -13.58
CA ALA A 489 -6.62 25.27 -14.70
C ALA A 489 -7.04 24.20 -15.71
N ALA A 490 -6.15 23.23 -16.03
CA ALA A 490 -6.50 22.10 -16.89
C ALA A 490 -7.70 21.31 -16.34
N ALA A 491 -7.72 20.98 -15.04
CA ALA A 491 -8.86 20.28 -14.44
C ALA A 491 -10.19 21.07 -14.58
N VAL A 492 -10.15 22.40 -14.40
CA VAL A 492 -11.34 23.24 -14.61
C VAL A 492 -11.74 23.28 -16.09
N ILE A 493 -10.78 23.42 -17.00
CA ILE A 493 -11.03 23.40 -18.46
C ILE A 493 -11.68 22.07 -18.86
N SER A 494 -11.17 20.93 -18.39
CA SER A 494 -11.75 19.61 -18.66
C SER A 494 -13.21 19.52 -18.19
N SER A 495 -13.51 20.02 -16.97
CA SER A 495 -14.91 20.08 -16.49
C SER A 495 -15.78 20.97 -17.37
N TYR A 496 -15.28 22.17 -17.72
CA TYR A 496 -15.98 23.13 -18.56
C TYR A 496 -16.34 22.52 -19.93
N LEU A 497 -15.41 21.79 -20.54
CA LEU A 497 -15.60 21.10 -21.81
C LEU A 497 -16.57 19.91 -21.71
N ALA A 498 -16.71 19.30 -20.53
CA ALA A 498 -17.72 18.29 -20.22
C ALA A 498 -19.11 18.89 -19.94
N GLY A 499 -19.24 20.22 -19.86
CA GLY A 499 -20.51 20.94 -19.70
C GLY A 499 -20.78 21.47 -18.29
N GLU A 500 -19.86 21.30 -17.33
CA GLU A 500 -20.01 21.78 -15.95
C GLU A 500 -18.80 22.61 -15.52
N MET A 501 -18.99 23.76 -14.88
CA MET A 501 -17.86 24.54 -14.35
C MET A 501 -17.64 24.19 -12.88
N ILE A 502 -16.68 23.30 -12.60
CA ILE A 502 -16.36 22.88 -11.23
C ILE A 502 -15.14 23.70 -10.74
N PRO A 503 -15.32 24.66 -9.80
CA PRO A 503 -14.20 25.45 -9.29
C PRO A 503 -13.22 24.58 -8.49
N TYR A 504 -11.93 24.84 -8.62
CA TYR A 504 -10.92 24.28 -7.74
C TYR A 504 -11.08 24.84 -6.33
N LYS A 505 -11.21 23.94 -5.34
CA LYS A 505 -11.24 24.27 -3.90
C LYS A 505 -10.12 23.54 -3.17
N ASN A 506 -9.56 24.18 -2.15
CA ASN A 506 -8.66 23.52 -1.21
C ASN A 506 -9.46 22.55 -0.32
N GLN A 507 -8.87 21.40 0.01
CA GLN A 507 -9.51 20.41 0.86
C GLN A 507 -9.38 20.80 2.34
N PRO A 508 -10.51 20.92 3.09
CA PRO A 508 -10.45 21.07 4.53
C PRO A 508 -10.07 19.71 5.13
N LEU A 509 -8.86 19.56 5.66
CA LEU A 509 -8.43 18.35 6.35
C LEU A 509 -7.99 18.72 7.78
N VAL A 510 -7.83 17.71 8.62
CA VAL A 510 -7.34 17.87 9.99
C VAL A 510 -5.82 17.80 10.00
N TYR A 511 -5.22 18.66 10.83
CA TYR A 511 -3.79 18.70 11.08
C TYR A 511 -3.51 18.90 12.55
N THR A 512 -2.40 18.33 13.00
CA THR A 512 -1.91 18.42 14.38
C THR A 512 -0.70 19.33 14.45
N GLU A 513 -0.63 20.16 15.50
CA GLU A 513 0.61 20.83 15.86
C GLU A 513 1.55 19.85 16.59
N VAL A 514 2.85 19.91 16.31
CA VAL A 514 3.87 19.04 16.91
C VAL A 514 5.08 19.84 17.35
N THR A 515 5.84 19.26 18.26
CA THR A 515 7.00 19.85 18.94
C THR A 515 8.22 18.93 18.84
N LYS A 516 9.37 19.39 19.31
CA LYS A 516 10.59 18.56 19.39
C LYS A 516 10.46 17.39 20.36
N GLU A 517 9.62 17.53 21.39
CA GLU A 517 9.42 16.48 22.40
C GLU A 517 8.70 15.25 21.81
N ASP A 518 7.80 15.46 20.83
CA ASP A 518 7.09 14.40 20.12
C ASP A 518 8.03 13.46 19.34
N TYR A 519 9.28 13.88 19.08
CA TYR A 519 10.27 13.15 18.27
C TYR A 519 11.58 12.86 19.00
N LYS A 520 11.59 12.91 20.34
CA LYS A 520 12.83 12.74 21.13
C LYS A 520 13.47 11.35 21.00
N ASP A 521 12.65 10.33 20.75
CA ASP A 521 13.07 8.92 20.67
C ASP A 521 13.49 8.51 19.24
N GLU A 522 13.40 9.43 18.27
CA GLU A 522 13.80 9.20 16.89
C GLU A 522 15.33 9.19 16.73
N GLU A 523 15.84 8.21 16.00
CA GLU A 523 17.27 8.09 15.71
C GLU A 523 17.76 9.23 14.81
N ARG A 524 18.95 9.77 15.12
CA ARG A 524 19.63 10.80 14.32
C ARG A 524 20.55 10.18 13.27
N THR A 525 20.44 10.65 12.03
CA THR A 525 21.20 10.19 10.88
C THR A 525 21.58 11.38 9.98
N PRO A 526 22.84 11.47 9.51
CA PRO A 526 23.27 12.61 8.71
C PRO A 526 22.52 12.70 7.38
N ARG A 527 22.13 13.92 7.01
CA ARG A 527 21.51 14.22 5.72
C ARG A 527 22.49 13.95 4.59
N VAL A 528 22.02 13.36 3.48
CA VAL A 528 22.78 13.37 2.22
C VAL A 528 22.86 14.81 1.72
N PRO A 529 24.07 15.41 1.66
CA PRO A 529 24.22 16.82 1.32
C PRO A 529 23.89 17.04 -0.17
N HIS A 530 23.43 18.26 -0.47
CA HIS A 530 23.34 18.72 -1.84
C HIS A 530 24.77 18.90 -2.39
N ARG A 531 25.22 17.96 -3.22
CA ARG A 531 26.58 17.97 -3.77
C ARG A 531 26.68 19.06 -4.83
N THR A 532 27.79 19.79 -4.81
CA THR A 532 28.13 20.78 -5.84
C THR A 532 29.56 20.52 -6.31
N VAL A 533 29.84 20.83 -7.57
CA VAL A 533 31.20 20.83 -8.09
C VAL A 533 32.00 22.00 -7.50
N GLU A 534 33.31 21.82 -7.33
CA GLU A 534 34.18 22.80 -6.69
C GLU A 534 34.13 24.20 -7.35
N PRO A 535 34.22 25.29 -6.56
CA PRO A 535 34.14 26.67 -7.04
C PRO A 535 35.09 26.96 -8.21
N GLU A 536 36.34 26.48 -8.13
CA GLU A 536 37.36 26.70 -9.16
C GLU A 536 37.03 26.03 -10.50
N ILE A 537 36.24 24.96 -10.50
CA ILE A 537 35.81 24.31 -11.74
C ILE A 537 34.57 25.04 -12.28
N ARG A 538 33.58 25.31 -11.43
CA ARG A 538 32.29 25.87 -11.88
C ARG A 538 32.39 27.31 -12.39
N LYS A 539 33.41 28.09 -12.00
CA LYS A 539 33.66 29.46 -12.51
C LYS A 539 33.96 29.52 -14.01
N HIS A 540 34.45 28.44 -14.62
CA HIS A 540 35.03 28.47 -15.97
C HIS A 540 34.24 27.72 -17.03
N ASN A 541 33.06 27.19 -16.70
CA ASN A 541 32.22 26.49 -17.66
C ASN A 541 30.74 26.51 -17.26
N PHE A 542 29.90 26.03 -18.17
CA PHE A 542 28.46 25.89 -17.99
C PHE A 542 28.02 24.43 -17.79
N GLN A 543 28.93 23.53 -17.40
CA GLN A 543 28.58 22.14 -17.10
C GLN A 543 27.64 22.07 -15.88
N PRO A 544 26.77 21.04 -15.80
CA PRO A 544 25.89 20.85 -14.66
C PRO A 544 26.69 20.76 -13.36
N ILE A 545 26.34 21.58 -12.38
CA ILE A 545 27.08 21.64 -11.10
C ILE A 545 26.53 20.68 -10.03
N LEU A 546 25.37 20.05 -10.29
CA LEU A 546 24.63 19.23 -9.34
C LEU A 546 24.59 17.77 -9.82
N PRO A 547 25.42 16.87 -9.26
CA PRO A 547 25.29 15.44 -9.53
C PRO A 547 24.07 14.85 -8.83
N THR A 548 23.41 13.92 -9.50
CA THR A 548 22.29 13.14 -8.95
C THR A 548 22.78 12.20 -7.85
N MET A 549 21.94 11.93 -6.84
CA MET A 549 22.22 10.94 -5.80
C MET A 549 22.52 9.57 -6.41
N THR A 550 23.39 8.80 -5.74
CA THR A 550 23.45 7.35 -6.02
C THR A 550 22.19 6.66 -5.49
N GLU A 551 21.94 5.43 -5.93
CA GLU A 551 20.81 4.64 -5.45
C GLU A 551 20.86 4.43 -3.93
N GLU A 552 22.03 4.10 -3.39
CA GLU A 552 22.24 3.89 -1.95
C GLU A 552 22.00 5.17 -1.15
N GLU A 553 22.46 6.32 -1.66
CA GLU A 553 22.21 7.61 -1.05
C GLU A 553 20.72 7.95 -1.05
N ALA A 554 20.02 7.72 -2.16
CA ALA A 554 18.60 8.01 -2.30
C ALA A 554 17.74 7.13 -1.37
N ILE A 555 18.05 5.82 -1.29
CA ILE A 555 17.39 4.89 -0.36
C ILE A 555 17.65 5.36 1.08
N ARG A 556 18.92 5.58 1.46
CA ARG A 556 19.28 5.99 2.83
C ARG A 556 18.59 7.29 3.23
N GLU A 557 18.55 8.27 2.33
CA GLU A 557 17.88 9.55 2.58
C GLU A 557 16.36 9.38 2.69
N GLY A 558 15.75 8.53 1.85
CA GLY A 558 14.33 8.20 1.93
C GLY A 558 13.96 7.51 3.25
N GLN A 559 14.83 6.65 3.77
CA GLN A 559 14.64 5.97 5.06
C GLN A 559 14.57 6.93 6.26
N ARG A 560 15.08 8.17 6.13
CA ARG A 560 14.98 9.24 7.15
C ARG A 560 13.57 9.83 7.28
N CYS A 561 12.66 9.53 6.35
CA CYS A 561 11.28 10.00 6.40
C CYS A 561 10.55 9.47 7.65
N LEU A 562 9.86 10.37 8.36
CA LEU A 562 9.11 10.10 9.60
C LEU A 562 7.64 9.69 9.36
N GLU A 563 7.21 9.52 8.11
CA GLU A 563 5.85 9.02 7.78
C GLU A 563 4.69 9.83 8.41
N CYS A 564 4.83 11.15 8.50
CA CYS A 564 3.94 12.00 9.32
C CYS A 564 2.46 12.04 8.90
N GLY A 565 2.13 11.74 7.65
CA GLY A 565 0.76 11.69 7.13
C GLY A 565 0.05 10.36 7.42
N CYS A 566 -1.28 10.33 7.37
CA CYS A 566 -2.04 9.11 7.63
C CYS A 566 -1.82 8.07 6.53
N LYS A 567 -1.41 6.86 6.93
CA LYS A 567 -1.21 5.70 6.04
C LYS A 567 -2.51 5.24 5.35
N ASP A 568 -3.65 5.48 5.99
CA ASP A 568 -4.99 5.09 5.52
C ASP A 568 -5.71 6.16 4.67
N TYR A 569 -4.99 7.20 4.21
CA TYR A 569 -5.62 8.37 3.57
C TYR A 569 -6.53 8.03 2.38
N PHE A 570 -6.19 7.00 1.59
CA PHE A 570 -6.92 6.60 0.39
C PHE A 570 -8.18 5.77 0.67
N GLU A 571 -8.27 5.09 1.82
CA GLU A 571 -9.44 4.29 2.22
C GLU A 571 -10.28 4.94 3.34
N CYS A 572 -9.81 6.06 3.89
CA CYS A 572 -10.44 6.75 5.02
C CYS A 572 -11.81 7.36 4.65
N GLN A 573 -12.88 6.72 5.12
CA GLN A 573 -14.26 7.15 4.92
C GLN A 573 -14.55 8.54 5.50
N LEU A 574 -13.88 8.92 6.61
CA LEU A 574 -14.04 10.26 7.19
C LEU A 574 -13.55 11.35 6.24
N VAL A 575 -12.41 11.14 5.59
CA VAL A 575 -11.86 12.09 4.61
C VAL A 575 -12.83 12.26 3.43
N ASP A 576 -13.45 11.18 2.97
CA ASP A 576 -14.44 11.23 1.89
C ASP A 576 -15.69 12.00 2.30
N TYR A 577 -16.20 11.78 3.52
CA TYR A 577 -17.35 12.54 4.00
C TYR A 577 -17.03 14.02 4.26
N ILE A 578 -15.84 14.34 4.76
CA ILE A 578 -15.38 15.73 4.91
C ILE A 578 -15.39 16.45 3.55
N LYS A 579 -14.87 15.80 2.50
CA LYS A 579 -14.87 16.33 1.14
C LYS A 579 -16.30 16.47 0.59
N LYS A 580 -17.11 15.41 0.71
CA LYS A 580 -18.47 15.32 0.15
C LYS A 580 -19.43 16.35 0.75
N PHE A 581 -19.30 16.62 2.05
CA PHE A 581 -20.19 17.52 2.78
C PHE A 581 -19.57 18.91 3.07
N GLU A 582 -18.38 19.19 2.54
CA GLU A 582 -17.65 20.45 2.71
C GLU A 582 -17.52 20.87 4.19
N VAL A 583 -17.16 19.93 5.07
CA VAL A 583 -17.07 20.16 6.52
C VAL A 583 -15.94 21.15 6.84
N ASP A 584 -16.24 22.18 7.63
CA ASP A 584 -15.24 23.12 8.13
C ASP A 584 -14.47 22.52 9.31
N THR A 585 -13.33 21.91 9.01
CA THR A 585 -12.45 21.26 10.01
C THR A 585 -11.77 22.25 10.96
N LYS A 586 -11.77 23.56 10.67
CA LYS A 586 -11.13 24.57 11.52
C LYS A 586 -12.05 25.10 12.61
N LYS A 587 -13.35 25.23 12.32
CA LYS A 587 -14.33 25.82 13.23
C LYS A 587 -14.54 25.02 14.51
N TYR A 588 -14.37 23.70 14.46
CA TYR A 588 -14.64 22.77 15.55
C TYR A 588 -13.41 21.95 15.97
N HIS A 589 -12.21 22.42 15.63
CA HIS A 589 -10.98 21.77 16.07
C HIS A 589 -10.95 21.79 17.60
N ALA A 590 -10.99 20.62 18.23
CA ALA A 590 -10.96 20.55 19.68
C ALA A 590 -9.54 20.80 20.18
N GLU A 591 -9.42 21.61 21.23
CA GLU A 591 -8.20 21.74 22.05
C GLU A 591 -7.99 20.49 22.93
N ASN A 592 -8.29 19.30 22.40
CA ASN A 592 -8.07 18.04 23.11
C ASN A 592 -6.55 17.83 23.28
N GLU A 593 -6.15 17.42 24.48
CA GLU A 593 -4.77 16.96 24.71
C GLU A 593 -4.47 15.75 23.81
N LYS A 594 -3.27 15.74 23.23
CA LYS A 594 -2.77 14.58 22.49
C LYS A 594 -2.71 13.37 23.42
N LYS A 595 -3.26 12.25 22.96
CA LYS A 595 -3.25 10.97 23.69
C LYS A 595 -2.45 9.91 22.94
N PHE A 596 -1.88 10.23 21.78
CA PHE A 596 -1.10 9.28 21.01
C PHE A 596 0.09 8.74 21.82
N LYS A 597 0.03 7.44 22.07
CA LYS A 597 1.14 6.61 22.51
C LYS A 597 1.10 5.36 21.66
N GLU A 598 2.19 5.10 20.94
CA GLU A 598 2.27 3.91 20.10
C GLU A 598 2.12 2.64 20.95
N THR A 599 1.44 1.65 20.40
CA THR A 599 1.27 0.35 21.05
C THR A 599 2.56 -0.48 20.96
N ASP A 600 2.70 -1.40 21.90
CA ASP A 600 3.84 -2.29 22.04
C ASP A 600 3.69 -3.60 21.23
N HIS A 601 2.61 -3.72 20.45
CA HIS A 601 2.35 -4.88 19.60
C HIS A 601 3.24 -4.86 18.33
N PRO A 602 3.78 -6.01 17.89
CA PRO A 602 4.70 -6.11 16.75
C PRO A 602 4.05 -5.82 15.40
N PHE A 603 2.77 -6.16 15.23
CA PHE A 603 2.08 -6.09 13.92
C PHE A 603 0.97 -5.05 13.83
N ILE A 604 0.63 -4.39 14.95
CA ILE A 604 -0.52 -3.49 15.04
C ILE A 604 0.02 -2.18 15.57
N SER A 605 -0.28 -1.07 14.88
CA SER A 605 -0.05 0.30 15.35
C SER A 605 -1.40 0.92 15.73
N GLN A 606 -1.41 1.76 16.76
CA GLN A 606 -2.61 2.47 17.20
C GLN A 606 -2.34 3.95 17.36
N ASN A 607 -3.06 4.77 16.58
CA ASN A 607 -3.11 6.21 16.78
C ASN A 607 -4.51 6.67 17.24
N VAL A 608 -4.69 6.77 18.56
CA VAL A 608 -5.95 7.21 19.18
C VAL A 608 -6.36 8.63 18.82
N ASP A 609 -5.41 9.50 18.44
CA ASP A 609 -5.70 10.89 18.04
C ASP A 609 -6.43 10.95 16.69
N LYS A 610 -6.47 9.85 15.94
CA LYS A 610 -7.26 9.70 14.71
C LYS A 610 -8.63 9.06 14.96
N CYS A 611 -8.94 8.62 16.17
CA CYS A 611 -10.16 7.88 16.46
C CYS A 611 -11.40 8.79 16.45
N VAL A 612 -12.49 8.29 15.88
CA VAL A 612 -13.82 8.95 15.92
C VAL A 612 -14.80 8.25 16.87
N LEU A 613 -14.30 7.40 17.76
CA LEU A 613 -15.06 6.65 18.77
C LEU A 613 -16.25 5.85 18.18
N CYS A 614 -16.10 5.30 16.97
CA CYS A 614 -17.17 4.52 16.32
C CYS A 614 -17.47 3.18 17.02
N GLY A 615 -16.56 2.69 17.86
CA GLY A 615 -16.69 1.44 18.61
C GLY A 615 -16.55 0.16 17.77
N LEU A 616 -16.24 0.24 16.47
CA LEU A 616 -16.13 -0.94 15.61
C LEU A 616 -15.01 -1.89 16.07
N CYS A 617 -13.83 -1.37 16.39
CA CYS A 617 -12.70 -2.19 16.85
C CYS A 617 -13.00 -2.96 18.15
N VAL A 618 -13.65 -2.31 19.13
CA VAL A 618 -14.05 -2.94 20.40
C VAL A 618 -15.04 -4.08 20.15
N ARG A 619 -16.09 -3.80 19.36
CA ARG A 619 -17.15 -4.76 19.07
C ARG A 619 -16.68 -5.90 18.18
N ALA A 620 -15.87 -5.66 17.15
CA ALA A 620 -15.25 -6.72 16.36
C ALA A 620 -14.37 -7.63 17.24
N CYS A 621 -13.63 -7.05 18.19
CA CYS A 621 -12.81 -7.84 19.13
C CYS A 621 -13.66 -8.74 20.04
N ASP A 622 -14.88 -8.34 20.40
CA ASP A 622 -15.76 -9.07 21.31
C ASP A 622 -16.76 -10.00 20.60
N GLU A 623 -17.51 -9.47 19.64
CA GLU A 623 -18.62 -10.12 18.95
C GLU A 623 -18.13 -11.09 17.86
N VAL A 624 -17.10 -10.70 17.08
CA VAL A 624 -16.56 -11.52 15.98
C VAL A 624 -15.45 -12.44 16.46
N VAL A 625 -14.50 -11.89 17.24
CA VAL A 625 -13.31 -12.63 17.67
C VAL A 625 -13.53 -13.34 19.01
N GLY A 626 -14.27 -12.74 19.96
CA GLY A 626 -14.42 -13.27 21.31
C GLY A 626 -13.16 -13.13 22.18
N ALA A 627 -12.30 -12.17 21.86
CA ALA A 627 -11.10 -11.84 22.63
C ALA A 627 -11.40 -10.78 23.69
N SER A 628 -12.24 -9.78 23.38
CA SER A 628 -12.59 -8.68 24.29
C SER A 628 -11.36 -7.94 24.84
N ALA A 629 -10.32 -7.79 24.00
CA ALA A 629 -9.04 -7.21 24.37
C ALA A 629 -9.04 -5.67 24.43
N LEU A 630 -10.06 -5.03 23.88
CA LEU A 630 -10.17 -3.58 23.72
C LEU A 630 -11.43 -3.06 24.43
N GLY A 631 -11.38 -1.82 24.91
CA GLY A 631 -12.52 -1.17 25.56
C GLY A 631 -12.51 0.35 25.45
N PHE A 632 -13.63 0.96 25.82
CA PHE A 632 -13.73 2.40 26.03
C PHE A 632 -13.22 2.74 27.43
N VAL A 633 -12.29 3.70 27.50
CA VAL A 633 -11.75 4.25 28.76
C VAL A 633 -12.27 5.68 28.93
N GLU A 634 -12.44 6.11 30.17
CA GLU A 634 -13.05 7.39 30.55
C GLU A 634 -14.49 7.64 30.05
N ARG A 635 -15.03 8.84 30.25
CA ARG A 635 -16.38 9.25 29.82
C ARG A 635 -16.40 10.65 29.20
N GLY A 636 -17.35 10.89 28.30
CA GLY A 636 -17.55 12.19 27.67
C GLY A 636 -16.40 12.54 26.70
N ASN A 637 -15.97 13.79 26.68
CA ASN A 637 -14.88 14.24 25.80
C ASN A 637 -13.52 13.59 26.13
N ALA A 638 -13.35 13.05 27.34
CA ALA A 638 -12.14 12.35 27.72
C ALA A 638 -12.06 10.92 27.15
N THR A 639 -13.15 10.38 26.59
CA THR A 639 -13.23 8.98 26.15
C THR A 639 -12.21 8.65 25.06
N PHE A 640 -11.55 7.50 25.19
CA PHE A 640 -10.65 6.94 24.18
C PHE A 640 -10.73 5.41 24.15
N ILE A 641 -10.17 4.80 23.11
CA ILE A 641 -10.07 3.34 23.00
C ILE A 641 -8.70 2.90 23.46
N ALA A 642 -8.64 1.93 24.37
CA ALA A 642 -7.39 1.33 24.82
C ALA A 642 -7.54 -0.19 25.01
N PRO A 643 -6.43 -0.91 25.12
CA PRO A 643 -6.45 -2.29 25.59
C PRO A 643 -7.05 -2.40 27.00
N ALA A 644 -7.57 -3.58 27.34
CA ALA A 644 -8.18 -3.84 28.63
C ALA A 644 -7.25 -3.45 29.80
N PHE A 645 -7.79 -2.72 30.78
CA PHE A 645 -7.06 -2.16 31.93
C PHE A 645 -5.87 -1.26 31.54
N GLU A 646 -5.88 -0.67 30.33
CA GLU A 646 -4.80 0.17 29.80
C GLU A 646 -3.43 -0.53 29.79
N GLN A 647 -3.45 -1.87 29.69
CA GLN A 647 -2.25 -2.67 29.58
C GLN A 647 -1.64 -2.59 28.18
N GLU A 648 -0.41 -3.07 28.09
CA GLU A 648 0.25 -3.41 26.83
C GLU A 648 -0.64 -4.38 26.00
N LEU A 649 -0.86 -4.07 24.71
CA LEU A 649 -1.78 -4.86 23.87
C LEU A 649 -1.30 -6.30 23.76
N LYS A 650 0.02 -6.50 23.73
CA LYS A 650 0.66 -7.82 23.60
C LYS A 650 0.40 -8.76 24.77
N VAL A 651 0.07 -8.23 25.97
CA VAL A 651 -0.21 -9.06 27.17
C VAL A 651 -1.69 -9.28 27.43
N THR A 652 -2.56 -8.67 26.62
CA THR A 652 -4.02 -8.88 26.70
C THR A 652 -4.44 -10.20 26.05
N SER A 653 -5.76 -10.44 25.98
CA SER A 653 -6.36 -11.54 25.21
C SER A 653 -6.29 -11.36 23.68
N CYS A 654 -5.60 -10.33 23.18
CA CYS A 654 -5.40 -10.11 21.75
C CYS A 654 -4.73 -11.33 21.10
N ILE A 655 -5.30 -11.79 19.98
CA ILE A 655 -4.79 -12.93 19.20
C ILE A 655 -4.11 -12.51 17.90
N SER A 656 -3.82 -11.21 17.75
CA SER A 656 -3.26 -10.60 16.55
C SER A 656 -4.08 -10.93 15.28
N CYS A 657 -5.42 -10.91 15.36
CA CYS A 657 -6.28 -11.14 14.19
C CYS A 657 -6.35 -9.94 13.23
N GLY A 658 -6.04 -8.73 13.71
CA GLY A 658 -6.12 -7.49 12.96
C GLY A 658 -7.53 -7.05 12.56
N GLN A 659 -8.58 -7.65 13.12
CA GLN A 659 -9.95 -7.19 12.87
C GLN A 659 -10.21 -5.76 13.33
N CYS A 660 -9.46 -5.24 14.31
CA CYS A 660 -9.52 -3.83 14.67
C CYS A 660 -9.05 -2.89 13.54
N ILE A 661 -8.16 -3.36 12.66
CA ILE A 661 -7.66 -2.63 11.49
C ILE A 661 -8.69 -2.71 10.36
N ASP A 662 -9.12 -3.92 10.00
CA ASP A 662 -10.08 -4.16 8.89
C ASP A 662 -11.39 -3.35 9.05
N VAL A 663 -11.84 -3.11 10.29
CA VAL A 663 -13.07 -2.35 10.58
C VAL A 663 -12.84 -0.88 10.92
N CYS A 664 -11.60 -0.40 10.95
CA CYS A 664 -11.31 0.99 11.30
C CYS A 664 -11.59 1.91 10.10
N PRO A 665 -12.51 2.90 10.21
CA PRO A 665 -12.88 3.73 9.07
C PRO A 665 -12.03 5.00 8.93
N VAL A 666 -11.01 5.19 9.78
CA VAL A 666 -10.29 6.47 9.96
C VAL A 666 -8.78 6.31 10.16
N GLY A 667 -8.22 5.13 9.97
CA GLY A 667 -6.78 4.87 10.16
C GLY A 667 -6.27 5.07 11.59
N ALA A 668 -7.11 4.86 12.60
CA ALA A 668 -6.70 4.86 14.01
C ALA A 668 -6.05 3.54 14.44
N TRP A 669 -6.34 2.45 13.73
CA TRP A 669 -5.67 1.17 13.83
C TRP A 669 -5.04 0.87 12.48
N LEU A 670 -3.76 0.55 12.47
CA LEU A 670 -2.99 0.33 11.24
C LEU A 670 -2.15 -0.94 11.38
N ASP A 671 -1.84 -1.54 10.24
CA ASP A 671 -0.75 -2.52 10.17
C ASP A 671 0.57 -1.84 10.60
N ARG A 672 1.46 -2.64 11.20
CA ARG A 672 2.84 -2.27 11.50
C ARG A 672 3.78 -3.22 10.78
N ARG A 673 4.64 -2.68 9.93
CA ARG A 673 5.61 -3.43 9.11
C ARG A 673 7.03 -2.96 9.42
N GLY A 674 7.91 -3.92 9.71
CA GLY A 674 9.31 -3.63 10.06
C GLY A 674 10.29 -3.68 8.89
N ASN A 675 9.90 -4.22 7.74
CA ASN A 675 10.79 -4.49 6.59
C ASN A 675 10.64 -3.51 5.42
N MET A 676 9.78 -2.50 5.54
CA MET A 676 9.55 -1.50 4.48
C MET A 676 9.04 -0.19 5.08
N LYS A 677 9.14 0.90 4.32
CA LYS A 677 8.47 2.15 4.66
C LYS A 677 6.97 2.04 4.40
N GLU A 678 6.22 2.46 5.40
CA GLU A 678 4.76 2.43 5.45
C GLU A 678 4.23 3.79 5.03
N ILE A 679 3.83 3.89 3.76
CA ILE A 679 3.41 5.13 3.14
C ILE A 679 1.98 5.02 2.62
N PRO A 680 1.22 6.14 2.59
CA PRO A 680 -0.09 6.14 1.97
C PRO A 680 0.08 5.94 0.47
N LEU A 681 -0.53 4.89 -0.05
CA LEU A 681 -0.56 4.57 -1.47
C LEU A 681 -1.97 4.17 -1.85
N ASP A 682 -2.37 4.54 -3.07
CA ASP A 682 -3.47 3.88 -3.75
C ASP A 682 -2.95 2.52 -4.25
N LEU A 683 -3.41 1.44 -3.61
CA LEU A 683 -2.94 0.07 -3.80
C LEU A 683 -3.91 -0.71 -4.70
N THR A 684 -3.35 -1.53 -5.57
CA THR A 684 -4.14 -2.50 -6.33
C THR A 684 -4.55 -3.64 -5.41
N GLN A 685 -5.83 -3.99 -5.42
CA GLN A 685 -6.38 -5.08 -4.62
C GLN A 685 -6.55 -6.34 -5.48
N THR A 686 -6.01 -7.47 -5.03
CA THR A 686 -6.16 -8.77 -5.70
C THR A 686 -6.70 -9.81 -4.72
N LYS A 687 -7.94 -10.25 -4.94
CA LYS A 687 -8.57 -11.32 -4.18
C LYS A 687 -7.95 -12.66 -4.54
N SER A 688 -7.43 -13.37 -3.55
CA SER A 688 -6.83 -14.70 -3.68
C SER A 688 -7.14 -15.55 -2.43
N VAL A 689 -6.26 -16.47 -2.06
CA VAL A 689 -6.46 -17.42 -0.96
C VAL A 689 -5.24 -17.49 -0.05
N CYS A 690 -5.50 -17.62 1.26
CA CYS A 690 -4.48 -17.74 2.29
C CYS A 690 -3.74 -19.08 2.19
N GLY A 691 -2.41 -19.02 2.12
CA GLY A 691 -1.52 -20.19 1.99
C GLY A 691 -1.11 -20.88 3.31
N TYR A 692 -1.74 -20.58 4.46
CA TYR A 692 -1.30 -21.11 5.76
C TYR A 692 -2.01 -22.40 6.18
N CYS A 693 -3.22 -22.32 6.73
CA CYS A 693 -3.96 -23.48 7.23
C CYS A 693 -5.07 -23.92 6.26
N SER A 694 -5.62 -25.11 6.49
CA SER A 694 -6.57 -25.77 5.59
C SER A 694 -7.97 -25.18 5.51
N VAL A 695 -8.27 -24.10 6.26
CA VAL A 695 -9.57 -23.40 6.15
C VAL A 695 -9.74 -22.81 4.74
N GLY A 696 -8.65 -22.37 4.10
CA GLY A 696 -8.70 -21.79 2.76
C GLY A 696 -9.43 -20.45 2.72
N CYS A 697 -9.15 -19.57 3.67
CA CYS A 697 -9.74 -18.23 3.73
C CYS A 697 -9.41 -17.45 2.45
N GLU A 698 -10.38 -16.72 1.92
CA GLU A 698 -10.13 -15.70 0.91
C GLU A 698 -9.35 -14.54 1.55
N VAL A 699 -8.34 -14.04 0.85
CA VAL A 699 -7.49 -12.92 1.28
C VAL A 699 -7.42 -11.90 0.15
N VAL A 700 -7.39 -10.61 0.48
CA VAL A 700 -7.10 -9.55 -0.48
C VAL A 700 -5.66 -9.13 -0.28
N TYR A 701 -4.82 -9.32 -1.30
CA TYR A 701 -3.47 -8.75 -1.33
C TYR A 701 -3.55 -7.33 -1.88
N GLU A 702 -3.03 -6.37 -1.13
CA GLU A 702 -2.96 -4.97 -1.52
C GLU A 702 -1.52 -4.62 -1.88
N HIS A 703 -1.28 -4.31 -3.15
CA HIS A 703 0.05 -4.26 -3.71
C HIS A 703 0.22 -3.12 -4.70
N LYS A 704 1.48 -2.78 -4.97
CA LYS A 704 1.85 -1.84 -6.01
C LYS A 704 3.11 -2.33 -6.70
N ASP A 705 3.04 -2.46 -8.02
CA ASP A 705 4.10 -3.05 -8.85
C ASP A 705 4.51 -4.46 -8.35
N ASN A 706 5.74 -4.63 -7.85
CA ASN A 706 6.27 -5.92 -7.43
C ASN A 706 6.34 -6.09 -5.90
N MET A 707 5.61 -5.27 -5.13
CA MET A 707 5.60 -5.34 -3.66
C MET A 707 4.18 -5.46 -3.12
N VAL A 708 4.00 -6.39 -2.18
CA VAL A 708 2.74 -6.55 -1.42
C VAL A 708 2.85 -5.76 -0.12
N TYR A 709 2.00 -4.74 0.06
CA TYR A 709 2.05 -3.87 1.23
C TYR A 709 1.20 -4.41 2.37
N LEU A 710 -0.03 -4.82 2.07
CA LEU A 710 -1.01 -5.26 3.06
C LEU A 710 -1.72 -6.53 2.61
N ALA A 711 -2.34 -7.19 3.58
CA ALA A 711 -3.33 -8.22 3.34
C ALA A 711 -4.55 -7.94 4.22
N SER A 712 -5.74 -8.15 3.69
CA SER A 712 -7.00 -7.87 4.38
C SER A 712 -8.05 -8.95 4.11
N SER A 713 -9.11 -8.94 4.91
CA SER A 713 -10.29 -9.77 4.67
C SER A 713 -11.14 -9.14 3.57
N PRO A 714 -11.69 -9.92 2.60
CA PRO A 714 -12.68 -9.36 1.67
C PRO A 714 -13.90 -8.80 2.43
N LYS A 715 -14.47 -7.69 1.95
CA LYS A 715 -15.55 -6.97 2.65
C LYS A 715 -16.81 -7.83 2.80
N GLU A 716 -17.11 -8.62 1.79
CA GLU A 716 -18.25 -9.54 1.72
C GLU A 716 -18.02 -10.91 2.39
N ASN A 717 -16.86 -11.14 3.00
CA ASN A 717 -16.49 -12.45 3.51
C ASN A 717 -16.95 -12.67 4.97
N GLU A 718 -17.75 -13.70 5.16
CA GLU A 718 -18.26 -14.12 6.46
C GLU A 718 -17.17 -14.66 7.42
N ILE A 719 -16.05 -15.18 6.90
CA ILE A 719 -14.94 -15.71 7.71
C ILE A 719 -13.72 -14.81 7.57
N PRO A 720 -13.38 -14.01 8.59
CA PRO A 720 -12.22 -13.13 8.51
C PRO A 720 -10.90 -13.91 8.44
N VAL A 721 -9.91 -13.28 7.79
CA VAL A 721 -8.53 -13.78 7.76
C VAL A 721 -7.92 -13.62 9.16
N CYS A 722 -7.16 -14.61 9.61
CA CYS A 722 -6.46 -14.53 10.90
C CYS A 722 -5.09 -13.84 10.77
N GLY A 723 -4.40 -13.63 11.91
CA GLY A 723 -3.08 -13.00 11.94
C GLY A 723 -2.03 -13.65 11.03
N LYS A 724 -2.10 -14.97 10.81
CA LYS A 724 -1.19 -15.66 9.87
C LYS A 724 -1.36 -15.14 8.45
N GLY A 725 -2.59 -15.07 7.95
CA GLY A 725 -2.87 -14.58 6.60
C GLY A 725 -2.69 -13.07 6.45
N LYS A 726 -3.02 -12.29 7.48
CA LYS A 726 -2.92 -10.82 7.46
C LYS A 726 -1.48 -10.34 7.59
N PHE A 727 -0.76 -10.83 8.58
CA PHE A 727 0.58 -10.32 8.92
C PHE A 727 1.71 -11.18 8.35
N GLY A 728 1.47 -12.46 8.07
CA GLY A 728 2.51 -13.40 7.61
C GLY A 728 3.10 -13.12 6.23
N ILE A 729 2.68 -12.06 5.53
CA ILE A 729 3.13 -11.69 4.19
C ILE A 729 4.55 -11.10 4.11
N GLU A 730 5.23 -10.85 5.25
CA GLU A 730 6.55 -10.18 5.26
C GLU A 730 7.62 -10.89 4.42
N HIS A 731 7.56 -12.23 4.36
CA HIS A 731 8.47 -13.06 3.56
C HIS A 731 8.45 -12.78 2.06
N ILE A 732 7.37 -12.18 1.54
CA ILE A 732 7.21 -11.89 0.11
C ILE A 732 8.21 -10.80 -0.32
N ASN A 733 8.37 -9.78 0.52
CA ASN A 733 9.23 -8.61 0.28
C ASN A 733 10.57 -8.70 1.04
N ASP A 734 10.91 -9.84 1.63
CA ASP A 734 12.15 -9.98 2.40
C ASP A 734 13.37 -9.88 1.46
N GLU A 735 14.34 -9.04 1.82
CA GLU A 735 15.55 -8.83 1.02
C GLU A 735 16.47 -10.06 1.00
N ASN A 736 16.33 -10.97 1.97
CA ASN A 736 17.10 -12.21 2.07
C ASN A 736 16.42 -13.39 1.37
N ARG A 737 15.36 -13.12 0.61
CA ARG A 737 14.64 -14.14 -0.15
C ARG A 737 15.55 -14.81 -1.18
N LEU A 738 15.38 -16.11 -1.37
CA LEU A 738 16.01 -16.85 -2.46
C LEU A 738 15.41 -16.37 -3.79
N LEU A 739 16.19 -15.67 -4.60
CA LEU A 739 15.77 -15.18 -5.92
C LEU A 739 16.55 -15.80 -7.09
N GLN A 740 17.71 -16.40 -6.82
CA GLN A 740 18.55 -17.05 -7.83
C GLN A 740 18.91 -18.47 -7.39
N PRO A 741 18.95 -19.45 -8.31
CA PRO A 741 19.45 -20.78 -8.01
C PRO A 741 20.94 -20.76 -7.68
N LYS A 742 21.35 -21.69 -6.82
CA LYS A 742 22.75 -21.85 -6.43
C LYS A 742 23.10 -23.32 -6.25
N VAL A 743 24.37 -23.65 -6.47
CA VAL A 743 24.91 -25.00 -6.36
C VAL A 743 26.11 -25.02 -5.41
N LYS A 744 26.27 -26.10 -4.64
CA LYS A 744 27.34 -26.27 -3.67
C LYS A 744 28.58 -26.88 -4.33
N VAL A 745 29.60 -26.06 -4.57
CA VAL A 745 30.90 -26.46 -5.15
C VAL A 745 31.97 -26.40 -4.06
N LYS A 746 32.58 -27.55 -3.73
CA LYS A 746 33.62 -27.65 -2.68
C LYS A 746 33.20 -27.02 -1.34
N GLY A 747 31.92 -27.16 -0.98
CA GLY A 747 31.34 -26.64 0.26
C GLY A 747 30.91 -25.17 0.23
N LYS A 748 31.09 -24.45 -0.89
CA LYS A 748 30.64 -23.07 -1.07
C LYS A 748 29.52 -23.00 -2.10
N TYR A 749 28.56 -22.09 -1.91
CA TYR A 749 27.50 -21.86 -2.88
C TYR A 749 27.96 -20.91 -3.99
N GLU A 750 27.75 -21.32 -5.23
CA GLU A 750 27.98 -20.51 -6.43
C GLU A 750 26.64 -20.34 -7.17
N PRO A 751 26.33 -19.16 -7.72
CA PRO A 751 25.14 -18.95 -8.54
C PRO A 751 25.13 -19.85 -9.78
N ILE A 752 23.94 -20.31 -10.18
CA ILE A 752 23.75 -21.11 -11.40
C ILE A 752 22.47 -20.71 -12.12
N GLU A 753 22.51 -20.69 -13.45
CA GLU A 753 21.34 -20.40 -14.28
C GLU A 753 20.23 -21.44 -14.07
N LEU A 754 18.99 -20.98 -13.92
CA LEU A 754 17.82 -21.84 -13.66
C LEU A 754 17.67 -22.98 -14.68
N PRO A 755 17.77 -22.77 -16.00
CA PRO A 755 17.69 -23.87 -16.97
C PRO A 755 18.76 -24.95 -16.77
N VAL A 756 19.97 -24.55 -16.34
CA VAL A 756 21.07 -25.49 -16.09
C VAL A 756 20.82 -26.26 -14.79
N ALA A 757 20.38 -25.59 -13.72
CA ALA A 757 20.02 -26.25 -12.47
C ALA A 757 18.91 -27.30 -12.64
N LEU A 758 17.88 -26.98 -13.44
CA LEU A 758 16.80 -27.91 -13.77
C LEU A 758 17.29 -29.09 -14.61
N PHE A 759 18.15 -28.83 -15.61
CA PHE A 759 18.78 -29.86 -16.43
C PHE A 759 19.61 -30.83 -15.58
N GLU A 760 20.48 -30.32 -14.72
CA GLU A 760 21.30 -31.14 -13.82
C GLU A 760 20.42 -31.93 -12.85
N THR A 761 19.39 -31.30 -12.27
CA THR A 761 18.41 -31.99 -11.41
C THR A 761 17.77 -33.17 -12.13
N ALA A 762 17.22 -32.95 -13.33
CA ALA A 762 16.62 -34.02 -14.13
C ALA A 762 17.62 -35.16 -14.43
N LYS A 763 18.85 -34.82 -14.84
CA LYS A 763 19.88 -35.81 -15.18
C LYS A 763 20.33 -36.61 -13.97
N ARG A 764 20.53 -35.98 -12.81
CA ARG A 764 20.93 -36.65 -11.56
C ARG A 764 19.84 -37.59 -11.06
N LEU A 765 18.59 -37.16 -11.10
CA LEU A 765 17.45 -38.00 -10.73
C LEU A 765 17.33 -39.23 -11.63
N ARG A 766 17.41 -39.06 -12.96
CA ARG A 766 17.39 -40.19 -13.90
C ARG A 766 18.60 -41.10 -13.74
N SER A 767 19.79 -40.54 -13.47
CA SER A 767 21.00 -41.32 -13.22
C SER A 767 20.84 -42.20 -11.98
N ILE A 768 20.22 -41.69 -10.91
CA ILE A 768 19.97 -42.46 -9.70
C ILE A 768 19.02 -43.62 -9.99
N GLN A 769 17.90 -43.37 -10.68
CA GLN A 769 16.97 -44.43 -11.09
C GLN A 769 17.68 -45.51 -11.92
N ASN A 770 18.49 -45.12 -12.91
CA ASN A 770 19.20 -46.07 -13.77
C ASN A 770 20.27 -46.89 -13.03
N MET A 771 20.91 -46.32 -12.00
CA MET A 771 22.00 -46.98 -11.27
C MET A 771 21.51 -47.83 -10.10
N TYR A 772 20.45 -47.40 -9.42
CA TYR A 772 20.01 -47.97 -8.14
C TYR A 772 18.61 -48.58 -8.20
N GLY A 773 17.85 -48.34 -9.28
CA GLY A 773 16.50 -48.85 -9.48
C GLY A 773 15.40 -47.90 -9.00
N ASP A 774 14.17 -48.42 -9.02
CA ASP A 774 12.95 -47.73 -8.57
C ASP A 774 12.96 -47.48 -7.04
N ASP A 775 12.09 -46.59 -6.56
CA ASP A 775 11.97 -46.26 -5.12
C ASP A 775 13.28 -45.75 -4.44
N GLN A 776 14.26 -45.26 -5.20
CA GLN A 776 15.52 -44.73 -4.68
C GLN A 776 15.57 -43.20 -4.56
N VAL A 777 14.50 -42.51 -4.98
CA VAL A 777 14.36 -41.05 -4.95
C VAL A 777 13.15 -40.69 -4.11
N ALA A 778 13.24 -39.69 -3.23
CA ALA A 778 12.09 -39.15 -2.52
C ALA A 778 11.76 -37.72 -2.96
N PHE A 779 10.46 -37.42 -3.05
CA PHE A 779 9.90 -36.08 -3.21
C PHE A 779 9.12 -35.72 -1.96
N VAL A 780 9.61 -34.72 -1.23
CA VAL A 780 8.92 -34.11 -0.10
C VAL A 780 8.35 -32.78 -0.57
N VAL A 781 7.02 -32.63 -0.50
CA VAL A 781 6.33 -31.45 -1.03
C VAL A 781 5.49 -30.76 0.04
N SER A 782 5.59 -29.44 0.09
CA SER A 782 4.78 -28.61 0.98
C SER A 782 3.33 -28.56 0.49
N PRO A 783 2.32 -28.84 1.34
CA PRO A 783 0.91 -28.68 1.00
C PRO A 783 0.45 -27.20 0.96
N LYS A 784 1.29 -26.33 0.41
CA LYS A 784 1.03 -24.93 0.05
C LYS A 784 1.08 -24.67 -1.46
N LEU A 785 1.67 -25.58 -2.23
CA LEU A 785 1.71 -25.51 -3.68
C LEU A 785 0.30 -25.61 -4.28
N THR A 786 0.14 -25.09 -5.49
CA THR A 786 -1.10 -25.21 -6.24
C THR A 786 -1.30 -26.63 -6.78
N ASN A 787 -2.54 -26.98 -7.10
CA ASN A 787 -2.88 -28.26 -7.72
C ASN A 787 -2.16 -28.45 -9.06
N GLU A 788 -1.95 -27.38 -9.81
CA GLU A 788 -1.27 -27.36 -11.10
C GLU A 788 0.23 -27.62 -10.94
N GLU A 789 0.87 -27.02 -9.95
CA GLU A 789 2.26 -27.29 -9.57
C GLU A 789 2.43 -28.76 -9.15
N PHE A 790 1.52 -29.26 -8.31
CA PHE A 790 1.52 -30.67 -7.88
C PHE A 790 1.42 -31.66 -9.03
N LYS A 791 0.63 -31.38 -10.08
CA LYS A 791 0.51 -32.28 -11.24
C LYS A 791 1.84 -32.52 -11.93
N TYR A 792 2.65 -31.48 -12.15
CA TYR A 792 3.96 -31.63 -12.77
C TYR A 792 4.96 -32.36 -11.86
N ILE A 793 4.94 -32.06 -10.56
CA ILE A 793 5.81 -32.78 -9.60
C ILE A 793 5.43 -34.27 -9.53
N LYS A 794 4.12 -34.57 -9.50
CA LYS A 794 3.65 -35.96 -9.54
C LYS A 794 4.06 -36.66 -10.82
N ALA A 795 3.92 -36.01 -11.98
CA ALA A 795 4.36 -36.58 -13.25
C ALA A 795 5.84 -36.99 -13.19
N VAL A 796 6.71 -36.12 -12.64
CA VAL A 796 8.13 -36.40 -12.46
C VAL A 796 8.36 -37.57 -11.49
N ALA A 797 7.68 -37.60 -10.36
CA ALA A 797 7.82 -38.68 -9.38
C ALA A 797 7.35 -40.04 -9.93
N ASP A 798 6.25 -40.06 -10.69
CA ASP A 798 5.71 -41.24 -11.35
C ASP A 798 6.66 -41.74 -12.45
N GLU A 799 7.21 -40.83 -13.26
CA GLU A 799 8.21 -41.16 -14.30
C GLU A 799 9.51 -41.74 -13.73
N LEU A 800 9.84 -41.39 -12.48
CA LEU A 800 10.97 -41.94 -11.73
C LEU A 800 10.60 -43.22 -10.94
N ASN A 801 9.37 -43.72 -11.09
CA ASN A 801 8.84 -44.90 -10.39
C ASN A 801 9.12 -44.86 -8.88
N THR A 802 8.86 -43.73 -8.23
CA THR A 802 8.97 -43.66 -6.77
C THR A 802 7.62 -43.66 -6.08
N LYS A 803 7.51 -44.50 -5.06
CA LYS A 803 6.45 -44.44 -4.05
C LYS A 803 6.72 -43.38 -2.99
N TYR A 804 7.95 -42.88 -2.83
CA TYR A 804 8.31 -41.90 -1.79
C TYR A 804 7.95 -40.46 -2.20
N LYS A 805 6.65 -40.20 -2.44
CA LYS A 805 6.10 -38.89 -2.80
C LYS A 805 5.08 -38.44 -1.76
N GLY A 806 5.46 -37.46 -0.94
CA GLY A 806 4.74 -37.16 0.28
C GLY A 806 5.11 -35.84 0.94
N SER A 807 4.73 -35.67 2.19
CA SER A 807 4.98 -34.46 3.00
C SER A 807 5.22 -34.86 4.44
N PHE A 808 6.05 -34.10 5.17
CA PHE A 808 6.22 -34.30 6.61
C PHE A 808 5.01 -33.85 7.43
N THR A 809 4.06 -33.15 6.81
CA THR A 809 2.76 -32.82 7.42
C THR A 809 1.73 -33.95 7.32
N LEU A 810 2.04 -35.03 6.56
CA LEU A 810 1.19 -36.21 6.44
C LEU A 810 1.61 -37.28 7.44
N ASP A 811 0.63 -37.82 8.14
CA ASP A 811 0.87 -38.91 9.07
C ASP A 811 0.81 -40.29 8.38
N SER A 812 1.33 -41.34 9.05
CA SER A 812 1.42 -42.75 8.59
C SER A 812 0.19 -43.46 7.99
N GLU A 813 -1.01 -42.89 8.13
CA GLU A 813 -2.32 -43.47 7.81
C GLU A 813 -3.32 -42.32 7.76
N SER A 814 -4.28 -42.38 6.85
CA SER A 814 -5.40 -41.45 6.74
C SER A 814 -6.40 -41.67 7.89
N GLY A 815 -6.71 -40.61 8.65
CA GLY A 815 -7.62 -40.68 9.80
C GLY A 815 -9.03 -41.11 9.43
N ILE A 816 -9.76 -40.28 8.66
CA ILE A 816 -11.18 -40.50 8.36
C ILE A 816 -11.43 -41.45 7.19
N GLU A 817 -10.48 -41.58 6.25
CA GLU A 817 -10.62 -42.44 5.05
C GLU A 817 -10.76 -43.91 5.38
N TYR A 818 -10.14 -44.38 6.47
CA TYR A 818 -10.31 -45.75 6.95
C TYR A 818 -11.79 -46.11 7.15
N VAL A 819 -12.59 -45.14 7.63
CA VAL A 819 -14.03 -45.32 7.87
C VAL A 819 -14.88 -44.84 6.70
N LEU A 820 -14.57 -43.69 6.11
CA LEU A 820 -15.39 -43.07 5.05
C LEU A 820 -15.11 -43.63 3.65
N GLY A 821 -14.02 -44.38 3.48
CA GLY A 821 -13.52 -44.82 2.17
C GLY A 821 -12.81 -43.73 1.36
N LYS A 822 -12.88 -42.47 1.80
CA LYS A 822 -12.22 -41.29 1.20
C LYS A 822 -11.72 -40.35 2.30
N ASN A 823 -10.56 -39.72 2.10
CA ASN A 823 -10.01 -38.72 3.03
C ASN A 823 -10.62 -37.33 2.80
N GLU A 824 -11.94 -37.22 2.83
CA GLU A 824 -12.67 -35.98 2.54
C GLU A 824 -13.65 -35.66 3.66
N SER A 825 -13.79 -34.39 4.00
CA SER A 825 -14.88 -33.92 4.86
C SER A 825 -16.23 -34.24 4.21
N THR A 826 -17.24 -34.56 5.01
CA THR A 826 -18.54 -35.01 4.49
C THR A 826 -19.49 -33.85 4.15
N ILE A 827 -19.13 -32.62 4.52
CA ILE A 827 -19.93 -31.40 4.35
C ILE A 827 -19.03 -30.18 4.12
N ARG A 828 -19.63 -29.09 3.63
CA ARG A 828 -18.97 -27.78 3.46
C ARG A 828 -19.02 -26.94 4.74
N ALA A 829 -18.09 -25.99 4.87
CA ALA A 829 -18.07 -25.06 6.02
C ALA A 829 -19.28 -24.11 6.06
N GLU A 830 -19.92 -23.82 4.93
CA GLU A 830 -21.17 -23.04 4.83
C GLU A 830 -22.37 -23.77 5.48
N GLU A 831 -22.31 -25.10 5.58
CA GLU A 831 -23.40 -25.87 6.19
C GLU A 831 -23.45 -25.72 7.72
N LEU A 832 -22.39 -25.19 8.35
CA LEU A 832 -22.33 -24.88 9.78
C LEU A 832 -23.39 -23.85 10.20
N ASP A 833 -23.77 -22.93 9.32
CA ASP A 833 -24.75 -21.88 9.61
C ASP A 833 -26.16 -22.45 9.87
N ASN A 834 -26.41 -23.65 9.35
CA ASN A 834 -27.66 -24.39 9.50
C ASN A 834 -27.63 -25.47 10.59
N ALA A 835 -26.50 -25.66 11.27
CA ALA A 835 -26.39 -26.60 12.38
C ALA A 835 -27.32 -26.21 13.54
N ASP A 836 -27.66 -27.16 14.41
CA ASP A 836 -28.25 -26.90 15.74
C ASP A 836 -27.34 -27.35 16.89
N LEU A 837 -26.36 -28.22 16.60
CA LEU A 837 -25.27 -28.58 17.49
C LEU A 837 -23.96 -28.67 16.71
N ILE A 838 -22.91 -28.06 17.26
CA ILE A 838 -21.54 -28.20 16.75
C ILE A 838 -20.66 -28.82 17.85
N ILE A 839 -19.96 -29.90 17.54
CA ILE A 839 -18.97 -30.53 18.42
C ILE A 839 -17.59 -30.26 17.83
N SER A 840 -16.80 -29.43 18.48
CA SER A 840 -15.39 -29.19 18.13
C SER A 840 -14.50 -30.19 18.85
N ALA A 841 -13.62 -30.87 18.13
CA ALA A 841 -12.62 -31.80 18.66
C ALA A 841 -11.20 -31.27 18.40
N GLY A 842 -10.38 -31.17 19.45
CA GLY A 842 -9.00 -30.69 19.37
C GLY A 842 -8.84 -29.20 19.62
N GLN A 843 -7.64 -28.69 19.35
CA GLN A 843 -7.23 -27.30 19.59
C GLN A 843 -7.58 -26.37 18.41
N LEU A 844 -8.83 -26.46 17.93
CA LEU A 844 -9.27 -25.86 16.67
C LEU A 844 -8.98 -24.35 16.56
N TYR A 845 -9.32 -23.55 17.56
CA TYR A 845 -9.10 -22.09 17.49
C TYR A 845 -7.59 -21.77 17.50
N GLU A 846 -6.77 -22.55 18.20
CA GLU A 846 -5.34 -22.27 18.30
C GLU A 846 -4.62 -22.50 16.95
N HIS A 847 -5.02 -23.51 16.19
CA HIS A 847 -4.41 -23.86 14.91
C HIS A 847 -5.11 -23.27 13.69
N HIS A 848 -6.43 -23.09 13.77
CA HIS A 848 -7.28 -22.60 12.69
C HIS A 848 -8.14 -21.41 13.17
N PRO A 849 -7.54 -20.24 13.47
CA PRO A 849 -8.28 -19.17 14.12
C PRO A 849 -9.48 -18.65 13.34
N ALA A 850 -9.43 -18.69 12.01
CA ALA A 850 -10.56 -18.35 11.14
C ALA A 850 -11.78 -19.25 11.37
N ALA A 851 -11.56 -20.57 11.52
CA ALA A 851 -12.63 -21.49 11.89
C ALA A 851 -13.16 -21.20 13.31
N GLY A 852 -12.27 -20.85 14.24
CA GLY A 852 -12.64 -20.43 15.60
C GLY A 852 -13.51 -19.17 15.62
N MET A 853 -13.19 -18.15 14.82
CA MET A 853 -14.00 -16.94 14.64
C MET A 853 -15.37 -17.25 14.03
N LYS A 854 -15.46 -18.17 13.04
CA LYS A 854 -16.76 -18.64 12.54
C LYS A 854 -17.59 -19.30 13.65
N LEU A 855 -16.98 -20.14 14.49
CA LEU A 855 -17.67 -20.75 15.62
C LEU A 855 -18.09 -19.72 16.68
N ARG A 856 -17.29 -18.68 16.94
CA ARG A 856 -17.65 -17.57 17.84
C ARG A 856 -18.91 -16.84 17.37
N ARG A 857 -19.01 -16.55 16.07
CA ARG A 857 -20.23 -15.95 15.49
C ARG A 857 -21.45 -16.86 15.69
N LEU A 858 -21.28 -18.16 15.44
CA LEU A 858 -22.35 -19.14 15.55
C LEU A 858 -22.79 -19.39 16.99
N SER A 859 -21.95 -19.15 18.00
CA SER A 859 -22.30 -19.40 19.39
C SER A 859 -23.47 -18.56 19.90
N ASN A 860 -23.77 -17.44 19.23
CA ASN A 860 -24.92 -16.58 19.58
C ASN A 860 -26.27 -17.27 19.29
N THR A 861 -26.31 -18.22 18.36
CA THR A 861 -27.57 -18.90 17.95
C THR A 861 -27.51 -20.42 18.04
N LYS A 862 -26.31 -21.00 18.10
CA LYS A 862 -26.07 -22.45 18.03
C LYS A 862 -25.43 -22.96 19.31
N LYS A 863 -25.76 -24.20 19.68
CA LYS A 863 -25.06 -24.88 20.78
C LYS A 863 -23.73 -25.40 20.29
N ILE A 864 -22.65 -25.04 20.98
CA ILE A 864 -21.28 -25.51 20.66
C ILE A 864 -20.71 -26.25 21.87
N ILE A 865 -20.13 -27.43 21.64
CA ILE A 865 -19.37 -28.21 22.63
C ILE A 865 -17.92 -28.26 22.17
N SER A 866 -16.99 -27.83 23.03
CA SER A 866 -15.55 -27.87 22.80
C SER A 866 -14.92 -29.02 23.57
N ALA A 867 -14.50 -30.06 22.87
CA ALA A 867 -13.81 -31.23 23.39
C ALA A 867 -12.29 -31.09 23.12
N SER A 868 -11.54 -30.72 24.15
CA SER A 868 -10.08 -30.49 24.08
C SER A 868 -9.43 -30.96 25.38
N THR A 869 -8.21 -31.51 25.25
CA THR A 869 -7.32 -31.92 26.36
C THR A 869 -6.82 -30.74 27.18
N ILE A 870 -6.67 -29.58 26.54
CA ILE A 870 -6.27 -28.32 27.17
C ILE A 870 -7.40 -27.29 27.14
N LYS A 871 -7.26 -26.23 27.95
CA LYS A 871 -8.11 -25.04 27.83
C LYS A 871 -7.74 -24.31 26.52
N THR A 872 -8.75 -23.98 25.72
CA THR A 872 -8.62 -23.27 24.44
C THR A 872 -9.50 -22.02 24.43
N LYS A 873 -9.31 -21.15 23.45
CA LYS A 873 -10.15 -19.95 23.26
C LYS A 873 -11.63 -20.26 23.04
N LEU A 874 -11.99 -21.45 22.54
CA LEU A 874 -13.40 -21.86 22.41
C LEU A 874 -14.10 -21.94 23.77
N ASN A 875 -13.37 -22.18 24.87
CA ASN A 875 -13.97 -22.28 26.20
C ASN A 875 -14.56 -20.97 26.71
N ASN A 876 -14.29 -19.84 26.05
CA ASN A 876 -14.88 -18.55 26.40
C ASN A 876 -16.37 -18.44 25.98
N PHE A 877 -16.82 -19.22 25.00
CA PHE A 877 -18.18 -19.13 24.45
C PHE A 877 -18.83 -20.48 24.11
N ALA A 878 -18.11 -21.59 24.21
CA ALA A 878 -18.62 -22.94 24.02
C ALA A 878 -18.67 -23.72 25.34
N VAL A 879 -19.56 -24.72 25.40
CA VAL A 879 -19.62 -25.66 26.52
C VAL A 879 -18.38 -26.54 26.48
N LYS A 880 -17.51 -26.46 27.49
CA LYS A 880 -16.34 -27.34 27.60
C LYS A 880 -16.80 -28.78 27.88
N ALA A 881 -16.23 -29.74 27.18
CA ALA A 881 -16.22 -31.15 27.58
C ALA A 881 -14.83 -31.50 28.12
N ASP A 882 -14.76 -32.12 29.30
CA ASP A 882 -13.50 -32.55 29.89
C ASP A 882 -12.99 -33.82 29.18
N VAL A 883 -11.93 -33.63 28.39
CA VAL A 883 -11.25 -34.69 27.64
C VAL A 883 -9.86 -34.88 28.23
N THR A 884 -9.48 -36.13 28.51
CA THR A 884 -8.10 -36.49 28.90
C THR A 884 -7.37 -37.24 27.78
N ASP A 885 -8.13 -38.00 27.00
CA ASP A 885 -7.67 -38.68 25.79
C ASP A 885 -8.81 -38.66 24.78
N TYR A 886 -8.52 -38.23 23.54
CA TYR A 886 -9.53 -38.06 22.50
C TYR A 886 -10.17 -39.39 22.06
N GLU A 887 -9.38 -40.45 21.88
CA GLU A 887 -9.89 -41.76 21.43
C GLU A 887 -10.80 -42.34 22.50
N VAL A 888 -10.35 -42.35 23.76
CA VAL A 888 -11.11 -42.85 24.90
C VAL A 888 -12.39 -42.04 25.07
N PHE A 889 -12.31 -40.71 25.03
CA PHE A 889 -13.47 -39.84 25.22
C PHE A 889 -14.53 -40.08 24.14
N PHE A 890 -14.17 -40.04 22.86
CA PHE A 890 -15.15 -40.24 21.79
C PHE A 890 -15.64 -41.68 21.70
N THR A 891 -14.84 -42.67 22.13
CA THR A 891 -15.32 -44.05 22.26
C THR A 891 -16.43 -44.15 23.31
N ARG A 892 -16.29 -43.44 24.44
CA ARG A 892 -17.34 -43.34 25.47
C ARG A 892 -18.58 -42.62 24.95
N VAL A 893 -18.42 -41.58 24.12
CA VAL A 893 -19.54 -40.90 23.44
C VAL A 893 -20.26 -41.86 22.50
N LEU A 894 -19.52 -42.62 21.68
CA LEU A 894 -20.08 -43.64 20.79
C LEU A 894 -20.85 -44.70 21.59
N LYS A 895 -20.29 -45.22 22.68
CA LYS A 895 -20.98 -46.15 23.59
C LYS A 895 -22.27 -45.54 24.14
N ALA A 896 -22.24 -44.30 24.61
CA ALA A 896 -23.42 -43.60 25.13
C ALA A 896 -24.51 -43.39 24.07
N LEU A 897 -24.13 -43.12 22.82
CA LEU A 897 -25.05 -43.02 21.68
C LEU A 897 -25.72 -44.35 21.32
N VAL A 898 -25.02 -45.47 21.57
CA VAL A 898 -25.60 -46.82 21.42
C VAL A 898 -26.59 -47.11 22.55
N GLU A 899 -26.22 -46.81 23.80
CA GLU A 899 -27.07 -47.08 24.97
C GLU A 899 -28.34 -46.22 25.00
N ASN A 900 -28.27 -44.98 24.52
CA ASN A 900 -29.42 -44.07 24.50
C ASN A 900 -30.31 -44.21 23.25
N GLY A 901 -29.99 -45.16 22.36
CA GLY A 901 -30.76 -45.55 21.17
C GLY A 901 -30.60 -44.65 19.94
N VAL A 902 -29.66 -43.69 19.94
CA VAL A 902 -29.36 -42.88 18.74
C VAL A 902 -28.72 -43.74 17.65
N ILE A 903 -27.76 -44.57 18.04
CA ILE A 903 -27.12 -45.56 17.16
C ILE A 903 -27.65 -46.94 17.52
N LYS A 904 -28.27 -47.60 16.55
CA LYS A 904 -28.84 -48.94 16.72
C LYS A 904 -27.74 -50.01 16.63
N LYS A 905 -27.72 -51.02 17.52
CA LYS A 905 -26.76 -52.13 17.44
C LYS A 905 -26.84 -52.84 16.08
N GLU A 906 -28.04 -52.93 15.48
CA GLU A 906 -28.25 -53.51 14.16
C GLU A 906 -27.60 -52.69 13.03
N ALA A 907 -27.33 -51.40 13.22
CA ALA A 907 -26.58 -50.59 12.26
C ALA A 907 -25.08 -50.91 12.31
N ILE A 908 -24.56 -51.26 13.49
CA ILE A 908 -23.16 -51.63 13.71
C ILE A 908 -22.88 -53.01 13.11
N SER A 909 -23.73 -54.01 13.37
CA SER A 909 -23.56 -55.39 12.89
C SER A 909 -23.63 -55.53 11.35
N ARG A 910 -23.98 -54.48 10.60
CA ARG A 910 -23.95 -54.48 9.12
C ARG A 910 -22.53 -54.41 8.55
N TYR A 911 -21.56 -54.00 9.35
CA TYR A 911 -20.17 -53.86 8.93
C TYR A 911 -19.36 -55.10 9.33
N GLU A 912 -18.35 -55.44 8.54
CA GLU A 912 -17.53 -56.66 8.67
C GLU A 912 -16.97 -56.86 10.09
N ASN A 913 -16.58 -55.77 10.75
CA ASN A 913 -16.01 -55.77 12.09
C ASN A 913 -16.95 -55.17 13.16
N GLY A 914 -18.25 -55.08 12.88
CA GLY A 914 -19.24 -54.51 13.80
C GLY A 914 -19.34 -55.26 15.13
N GLU A 915 -19.28 -56.60 15.11
CA GLU A 915 -19.35 -57.42 16.33
C GLU A 915 -18.14 -57.21 17.25
N GLU A 916 -16.96 -56.95 16.68
CA GLU A 916 -15.76 -56.63 17.46
C GLU A 916 -15.88 -55.26 18.11
N LEU A 917 -16.40 -54.27 17.39
CA LEU A 917 -16.70 -52.95 17.93
C LEU A 917 -17.72 -53.04 19.07
N ILE A 918 -18.80 -53.82 18.92
CA ILE A 918 -19.78 -54.02 20.02
C ILE A 918 -19.09 -54.60 21.26
N LYS A 919 -18.22 -55.59 21.12
CA LYS A 919 -17.45 -56.16 22.25
C LYS A 919 -16.52 -55.14 22.90
N ALA A 920 -15.90 -54.26 22.12
CA ALA A 920 -15.06 -53.18 22.65
C ALA A 920 -15.90 -52.13 23.40
N LEU A 921 -17.05 -51.75 22.82
CA LEU A 921 -18.00 -50.83 23.42
C LEU A 921 -18.59 -51.38 24.73
N ASP A 922 -18.94 -52.66 24.79
CA ASP A 922 -19.48 -53.28 26.01
C ASP A 922 -18.47 -53.36 27.17
N LYS A 923 -17.17 -53.27 26.87
CA LYS A 923 -16.09 -53.12 27.87
C LYS A 923 -15.79 -51.67 28.25
N THR A 924 -16.40 -50.70 27.56
CA THR A 924 -16.16 -49.27 27.78
C THR A 924 -17.23 -48.69 28.70
N GLU A 925 -16.79 -48.08 29.80
CA GLU A 925 -17.69 -47.38 30.74
C GLU A 925 -18.04 -45.96 30.23
N VAL A 926 -19.32 -45.61 30.25
CA VAL A 926 -19.81 -44.26 29.95
C VAL A 926 -19.66 -43.36 31.17
N LEU A 927 -18.78 -42.36 31.07
CA LEU A 927 -18.64 -41.33 32.09
C LEU A 927 -19.66 -40.19 31.90
N PRO A 928 -19.98 -39.42 32.97
CA PRO A 928 -20.97 -38.33 32.91
C PRO A 928 -20.73 -37.33 31.78
N GLU A 929 -19.47 -37.01 31.51
CA GLU A 929 -19.11 -36.00 30.50
C GLU A 929 -19.40 -36.48 29.07
N ALA A 930 -19.09 -37.75 28.77
CA ALA A 930 -19.44 -38.37 27.50
C ALA A 930 -20.96 -38.51 27.33
N ALA A 931 -21.68 -38.85 28.41
CA ALA A 931 -23.14 -38.92 28.42
C ALA A 931 -23.80 -37.57 28.08
N LYS A 932 -23.27 -36.45 28.59
CA LYS A 932 -23.75 -35.09 28.26
C LYS A 932 -23.62 -34.78 26.77
N VAL A 933 -22.48 -35.13 26.16
CA VAL A 933 -22.27 -34.94 24.72
C VAL A 933 -23.24 -35.79 23.91
N ALA A 934 -23.39 -37.07 24.26
CA ALA A 934 -24.33 -37.98 23.60
C ALA A 934 -25.79 -37.52 23.72
N GLU A 935 -26.19 -36.97 24.88
CA GLU A 935 -27.53 -36.42 25.09
C GLU A 935 -27.76 -35.13 24.30
N ALA A 936 -26.75 -34.26 24.20
CA ALA A 936 -26.82 -33.09 23.32
C ALA A 936 -26.96 -33.50 21.85
N PHE A 937 -26.19 -34.50 21.42
CA PHE A 937 -26.25 -35.05 20.07
C PHE A 937 -27.61 -35.68 19.77
N LYS A 938 -28.20 -36.42 20.73
CA LYS A 938 -29.56 -37.00 20.62
C LYS A 938 -30.64 -35.94 20.39
N LYS A 939 -30.53 -34.78 21.05
CA LYS A 939 -31.50 -33.67 20.91
C LYS A 939 -31.33 -32.89 19.61
N ALA A 940 -30.13 -32.93 19.04
CA ALA A 940 -29.80 -32.23 17.80
C ALA A 940 -30.39 -32.94 16.58
N ARG A 941 -31.07 -32.18 15.72
CA ARG A 941 -31.52 -32.66 14.41
C ARG A 941 -30.42 -32.52 13.36
N LYS A 942 -29.56 -31.51 13.50
CA LYS A 942 -28.49 -31.17 12.55
C LYS A 942 -27.12 -31.08 13.26
N PRO A 943 -26.62 -32.20 13.86
CA PRO A 943 -25.32 -32.20 14.52
C PRO A 943 -24.18 -32.23 13.51
N ILE A 944 -23.18 -31.37 13.72
CA ILE A 944 -21.94 -31.33 12.96
C ILE A 944 -20.75 -31.50 13.90
N ILE A 945 -19.76 -32.28 13.47
CA ILE A 945 -18.48 -32.45 14.15
C ILE A 945 -17.41 -31.70 13.35
N VAL A 946 -16.57 -30.92 14.02
CA VAL A 946 -15.40 -30.27 13.41
C VAL A 946 -14.16 -30.70 14.17
N ALA A 947 -13.21 -31.35 13.50
CA ALA A 947 -12.02 -31.92 14.11
C ALA A 947 -10.74 -31.26 13.58
N ASP A 948 -9.80 -30.96 14.47
CA ASP A 948 -8.45 -30.51 14.14
C ASP A 948 -7.47 -31.69 14.02
N GLU A 949 -7.08 -32.05 12.79
CA GLU A 949 -6.14 -33.15 12.50
C GLU A 949 -4.71 -32.88 13.02
N ASN A 950 -4.39 -31.64 13.40
CA ASN A 950 -3.10 -31.31 14.00
C ASN A 950 -2.95 -31.86 15.42
N THR A 951 -4.06 -32.01 16.16
CA THR A 951 -4.05 -32.41 17.58
C THR A 951 -4.86 -33.66 17.86
N VAL A 952 -5.94 -33.87 17.12
CA VAL A 952 -6.78 -35.06 17.28
C VAL A 952 -6.05 -36.25 16.64
N PRO A 953 -5.66 -37.27 17.42
CA PRO A 953 -4.97 -38.42 16.87
C PRO A 953 -5.90 -39.20 15.95
N LYS A 954 -5.33 -39.88 14.95
CA LYS A 954 -6.08 -40.64 13.94
C LYS A 954 -7.09 -41.61 14.53
N ALA A 955 -6.71 -42.29 15.62
CA ALA A 955 -7.58 -43.23 16.30
C ALA A 955 -8.89 -42.55 16.74
N ALA A 956 -8.81 -41.32 17.25
CA ALA A 956 -9.99 -40.52 17.58
C ALA A 956 -10.73 -40.02 16.33
N LEU A 957 -10.03 -39.60 15.27
CA LEU A 957 -10.67 -39.22 14.00
C LEU A 957 -11.48 -40.38 13.39
N LYS A 958 -10.97 -41.62 13.49
CA LYS A 958 -11.69 -42.83 13.09
C LYS A 958 -12.97 -43.02 13.90
N VAL A 959 -12.92 -42.83 15.23
CA VAL A 959 -14.13 -42.90 16.08
C VAL A 959 -15.13 -41.79 15.75
N LEU A 960 -14.68 -40.57 15.46
CA LEU A 960 -15.56 -39.49 15.01
C LEU A 960 -16.23 -39.81 13.66
N ALA A 961 -15.50 -40.43 12.74
CA ALA A 961 -16.04 -40.91 11.48
C ALA A 961 -17.06 -42.04 11.70
N ASP A 962 -16.78 -42.99 12.61
CA ASP A 962 -17.73 -44.04 12.99
C ASP A 962 -19.04 -43.45 13.53
N ILE A 963 -18.95 -42.49 14.47
CA ILE A 963 -20.12 -41.76 14.98
C ILE A 963 -20.91 -41.13 13.82
N THR A 964 -20.22 -40.49 12.89
CA THR A 964 -20.84 -39.80 11.74
C THR A 964 -21.58 -40.77 10.81
N VAL A 965 -20.95 -41.90 10.48
CA VAL A 965 -21.52 -42.94 9.61
C VAL A 965 -22.67 -43.67 10.31
N LEU A 966 -22.47 -44.10 11.55
CA LEU A 966 -23.45 -44.88 12.31
C LEU A 966 -24.70 -44.07 12.69
N ALA A 967 -24.57 -42.75 12.87
CA ALA A 967 -25.71 -41.85 13.04
C ALA A 967 -26.44 -41.54 11.72
N GLY A 968 -25.91 -41.98 10.56
CA GLY A 968 -26.47 -41.69 9.24
C GLY A 968 -26.34 -40.22 8.83
N ASN A 969 -25.29 -39.55 9.31
CA ASN A 969 -25.05 -38.13 9.07
C ASN A 969 -24.07 -37.86 7.92
N ASN A 970 -23.33 -38.86 7.43
CA ASN A 970 -22.36 -38.71 6.34
C ASN A 970 -22.97 -38.45 4.95
N ASN A 971 -24.29 -38.61 4.76
CA ASN A 971 -24.98 -38.47 3.48
C ASN A 971 -26.23 -37.58 3.58
N ARG A 972 -26.23 -36.59 4.49
CA ARG A 972 -27.36 -35.68 4.71
C ARG A 972 -26.89 -34.23 4.81
N PRO A 973 -27.56 -33.26 4.16
CA PRO A 973 -27.22 -31.86 4.30
C PRO A 973 -27.26 -31.39 5.75
N HIS A 974 -26.33 -30.51 6.10
CA HIS A 974 -26.19 -29.85 7.41
C HIS A 974 -25.91 -30.80 8.58
N ARG A 975 -25.34 -31.98 8.29
CA ARG A 975 -24.94 -32.99 9.26
C ARG A 975 -23.68 -33.64 8.75
N GLY A 976 -22.70 -33.88 9.61
CA GLY A 976 -21.47 -34.52 9.13
C GLY A 976 -20.24 -34.21 9.95
N LEU A 977 -19.10 -34.44 9.31
CA LEU A 977 -17.76 -34.27 9.86
C LEU A 977 -16.94 -33.38 8.92
N ILE A 978 -16.37 -32.31 9.47
CA ILE A 978 -15.31 -31.51 8.83
C ILE A 978 -14.00 -31.82 9.54
N THR A 979 -12.95 -32.12 8.78
CA THR A 979 -11.62 -32.41 9.32
C THR A 979 -10.62 -31.38 8.81
N LEU A 980 -10.24 -30.43 9.67
CA LEU A 980 -9.25 -29.41 9.35
C LEU A 980 -7.85 -30.02 9.36
N LYS A 981 -7.17 -29.90 8.21
CA LYS A 981 -5.84 -30.47 7.91
C LYS A 981 -4.71 -29.49 8.22
N ALA A 982 -3.46 -29.96 8.16
CA ALA A 982 -2.28 -29.20 8.55
C ALA A 982 -2.06 -27.89 7.77
N LYS A 983 -2.07 -27.94 6.44
CA LYS A 983 -1.76 -26.81 5.54
C LYS A 983 -2.86 -26.53 4.50
N ALA A 984 -2.79 -25.35 3.89
CA ALA A 984 -3.81 -24.79 3.00
C ALA A 984 -4.30 -25.74 1.89
N ASN A 985 -3.40 -26.46 1.24
CA ASN A 985 -3.72 -27.38 0.14
C ASN A 985 -3.44 -28.85 0.48
N SER A 986 -3.54 -29.23 1.76
CA SER A 986 -3.32 -30.63 2.17
C SER A 986 -4.30 -31.59 1.50
N GLN A 987 -5.54 -31.15 1.29
CA GLN A 987 -6.53 -31.93 0.56
C GLN A 987 -6.16 -32.07 -0.92
N GLY A 988 -5.67 -31.01 -1.57
CA GLY A 988 -5.23 -31.07 -2.96
C GLY A 988 -4.02 -31.98 -3.17
N ALA A 989 -3.02 -31.89 -2.29
CA ALA A 989 -1.86 -32.80 -2.30
C ALA A 989 -2.30 -34.28 -2.19
N TRP A 990 -3.21 -34.58 -1.26
CA TRP A 990 -3.77 -35.93 -1.08
C TRP A 990 -4.55 -36.42 -2.31
N ASN A 991 -5.39 -35.55 -2.87
CA ASN A 991 -6.21 -35.82 -4.04
C ASN A 991 -5.36 -36.12 -5.27
N ILE A 992 -4.23 -35.42 -5.42
CA ILE A 992 -3.33 -35.60 -6.56
C ILE A 992 -2.49 -36.87 -6.43
N GLY A 993 -2.14 -37.31 -5.22
CA GLY A 993 -1.43 -38.57 -4.99
C GLY A 993 -0.16 -38.46 -4.13
N PHE A 994 0.07 -37.33 -3.47
CA PHE A 994 1.13 -37.21 -2.46
C PHE A 994 0.62 -37.78 -1.14
N ARG A 995 0.72 -39.11 -1.00
CA ARG A 995 0.13 -39.86 0.13
C ARG A 995 1.17 -40.47 1.05
N THR A 996 2.46 -40.38 0.71
CA THR A 996 3.51 -41.01 1.51
C THR A 996 3.75 -40.22 2.80
N PRO A 997 3.66 -40.87 3.97
CA PRO A 997 3.88 -40.20 5.25
C PRO A 997 5.30 -39.73 5.45
N GLY A 998 5.48 -38.60 6.14
CA GLY A 998 6.81 -38.08 6.54
C GLY A 998 7.64 -39.11 7.29
N GLU A 999 7.02 -39.85 8.22
CA GLU A 999 7.69 -40.90 9.00
C GLU A 999 8.19 -42.09 8.16
N GLU A 1000 7.52 -42.40 7.05
CA GLU A 1000 7.99 -43.43 6.13
C GLU A 1000 9.22 -42.95 5.35
N ILE A 1001 9.19 -41.70 4.87
CA ILE A 1001 10.33 -41.07 4.19
C ILE A 1001 11.50 -40.92 5.17
N ARG A 1002 11.24 -40.50 6.41
CA ARG A 1002 12.24 -40.39 7.49
C ARG A 1002 12.94 -41.74 7.72
N LYS A 1003 12.18 -42.83 7.86
CA LYS A 1003 12.76 -44.17 8.03
C LYS A 1003 13.62 -44.57 6.84
N ALA A 1004 13.14 -44.34 5.61
CA ALA A 1004 13.90 -44.65 4.41
C ALA A 1004 15.23 -43.86 4.32
N LEU A 1005 15.22 -42.58 4.71
CA LEU A 1005 16.44 -41.77 4.82
C LEU A 1005 17.41 -42.32 5.88
N LEU A 1006 16.91 -42.57 7.10
CA LEU A 1006 17.73 -43.06 8.22
C LEU A 1006 18.32 -44.46 7.95
N ASN A 1007 17.59 -45.31 7.23
CA ASN A 1007 18.04 -46.63 6.81
C ASN A 1007 18.93 -46.61 5.57
N ASN A 1008 19.22 -45.44 4.99
CA ASN A 1008 20.00 -45.26 3.76
C ASN A 1008 19.41 -46.02 2.55
N GLU A 1009 18.08 -46.13 2.50
CA GLU A 1009 17.32 -46.74 1.40
C GLU A 1009 17.19 -45.79 0.21
N LEU A 1010 17.34 -44.49 0.42
CA LEU A 1010 17.26 -43.45 -0.62
C LEU A 1010 18.65 -43.00 -1.07
N LYS A 1011 18.76 -42.63 -2.35
CA LYS A 1011 19.97 -42.05 -2.97
C LYS A 1011 19.74 -40.65 -3.53
N GLY A 1012 18.49 -40.30 -3.84
CA GLY A 1012 18.09 -38.96 -4.26
C GLY A 1012 17.03 -38.38 -3.34
N LEU A 1013 17.11 -37.08 -3.08
CA LEU A 1013 16.08 -36.35 -2.34
C LEU A 1013 15.80 -35.00 -3.02
N VAL A 1014 14.52 -34.69 -3.18
CA VAL A 1014 14.03 -33.37 -3.59
C VAL A 1014 13.05 -32.90 -2.53
N VAL A 1015 13.37 -31.81 -1.84
CA VAL A 1015 12.49 -31.18 -0.85
C VAL A 1015 11.97 -29.87 -1.41
N ILE A 1016 10.65 -29.64 -1.35
CA ILE A 1016 9.97 -28.50 -1.95
C ILE A 1016 9.11 -27.81 -0.88
N GLY A 1017 9.60 -26.71 -0.32
CA GLY A 1017 8.89 -25.84 0.62
C GLY A 1017 8.73 -26.38 2.04
N GLU A 1018 9.59 -27.28 2.49
CA GLU A 1018 9.62 -27.81 3.86
C GLU A 1018 11.04 -27.80 4.45
N ASP A 1019 11.17 -27.41 5.72
CA ASP A 1019 12.41 -27.50 6.49
C ASP A 1019 12.45 -28.78 7.35
N ILE A 1020 12.68 -29.92 6.69
CA ILE A 1020 12.69 -31.23 7.35
C ILE A 1020 13.94 -31.46 8.21
N LEU A 1021 15.08 -30.86 7.85
CA LEU A 1021 16.33 -31.02 8.59
C LEU A 1021 16.39 -30.16 9.86
N GLY A 1022 15.77 -28.98 9.84
CA GLY A 1022 15.71 -28.09 11.00
C GLY A 1022 14.74 -28.54 12.09
N ASN A 1023 13.84 -29.49 11.78
CA ASN A 1023 12.90 -30.07 12.74
C ASN A 1023 13.31 -31.48 13.21
N VAL A 1024 14.10 -32.21 12.40
CA VAL A 1024 14.56 -33.56 12.72
C VAL A 1024 16.09 -33.64 12.59
N PRO A 1025 16.86 -33.28 13.64
CA PRO A 1025 18.33 -33.16 13.57
C PRO A 1025 19.05 -34.45 13.12
N GLU A 1026 18.46 -35.62 13.39
CA GLU A 1026 18.97 -36.92 12.97
C GLU A 1026 19.06 -37.05 11.44
N LEU A 1027 18.18 -36.38 10.69
CA LEU A 1027 18.15 -36.43 9.24
C LEU A 1027 19.33 -35.69 8.59
N LYS A 1028 19.97 -34.75 9.30
CA LYS A 1028 21.11 -34.00 8.75
C LYS A 1028 22.26 -34.93 8.39
N LYS A 1029 22.57 -35.90 9.25
CA LYS A 1029 23.59 -36.93 8.98
C LYS A 1029 23.15 -37.93 7.92
N ALA A 1030 21.86 -38.22 7.84
CA ALA A 1030 21.33 -39.12 6.82
C ALA A 1030 21.44 -38.50 5.41
N ALA A 1031 21.23 -37.18 5.30
CA ALA A 1031 21.36 -36.45 4.05
C ALA A 1031 22.78 -36.53 3.46
N ASP A 1032 23.83 -36.62 4.29
CA ASP A 1032 25.22 -36.78 3.83
C ASP A 1032 25.45 -38.09 3.05
N ASN A 1033 24.59 -39.09 3.21
CA ASN A 1033 24.69 -40.37 2.49
C ASN A 1033 24.04 -40.33 1.10
N LEU A 1034 23.29 -39.28 0.78
CA LEU A 1034 22.63 -39.12 -0.51
C LEU A 1034 23.65 -38.91 -1.63
N LYS A 1035 23.30 -39.38 -2.84
CA LYS A 1035 24.06 -39.11 -4.06
C LYS A 1035 23.60 -37.84 -4.76
N PHE A 1036 22.39 -37.37 -4.45
CA PHE A 1036 21.85 -36.11 -4.95
C PHE A 1036 20.86 -35.55 -3.95
N PHE A 1037 20.95 -34.26 -3.68
CA PHE A 1037 20.01 -33.55 -2.82
C PHE A 1037 19.73 -32.15 -3.38
N ALA A 1038 18.48 -31.91 -3.78
CA ALA A 1038 17.98 -30.60 -4.15
C ALA A 1038 16.94 -30.12 -3.13
N ALA A 1039 16.99 -28.83 -2.81
CA ALA A 1039 15.98 -28.15 -2.00
C ALA A 1039 15.42 -26.95 -2.75
N LEU A 1040 14.11 -26.78 -2.69
CA LEU A 1040 13.40 -25.67 -3.28
C LEU A 1040 12.64 -24.96 -2.17
N ASP A 1041 12.92 -23.68 -1.95
CA ASP A 1041 12.27 -22.90 -0.90
C ASP A 1041 12.21 -21.41 -1.26
N ILE A 1042 11.38 -20.66 -0.55
CA ILE A 1042 11.30 -19.21 -0.65
C ILE A 1042 12.46 -18.57 0.15
N MET A 1043 12.77 -19.14 1.32
CA MET A 1043 13.78 -18.60 2.25
C MET A 1043 14.88 -19.62 2.51
N GLU A 1044 16.05 -19.14 2.94
CA GLU A 1044 17.10 -20.03 3.45
C GLU A 1044 16.70 -20.69 4.77
N ASN A 1045 17.03 -21.97 4.92
CA ASN A 1045 16.81 -22.75 6.14
C ASN A 1045 17.86 -23.86 6.28
N GLU A 1046 17.71 -24.73 7.30
CA GLU A 1046 18.63 -25.85 7.50
C GLU A 1046 18.57 -26.85 6.34
N THR A 1047 17.41 -27.05 5.73
CA THR A 1047 17.26 -27.95 4.58
C THR A 1047 17.96 -27.41 3.32
N THR A 1048 17.79 -26.13 2.97
CA THR A 1048 18.50 -25.51 1.85
C THR A 1048 20.00 -25.46 2.07
N SER A 1049 20.46 -25.18 3.30
CA SER A 1049 21.89 -25.09 3.65
C SER A 1049 22.66 -26.40 3.51
N ASN A 1050 21.96 -27.54 3.57
CA ASN A 1050 22.55 -28.86 3.38
C ASN A 1050 22.38 -29.41 1.96
N ALA A 1051 21.53 -28.80 1.14
CA ALA A 1051 21.32 -29.23 -0.24
C ALA A 1051 22.49 -28.92 -1.17
N GLU A 1052 22.70 -29.79 -2.15
CA GLU A 1052 23.67 -29.60 -3.23
C GLU A 1052 23.18 -28.54 -4.21
N TYR A 1053 21.90 -28.61 -4.58
CA TYR A 1053 21.22 -27.61 -5.42
C TYR A 1053 20.12 -26.92 -4.63
N VAL A 1054 20.09 -25.60 -4.66
CA VAL A 1054 19.03 -24.79 -4.06
C VAL A 1054 18.37 -23.98 -5.17
N LEU A 1055 17.06 -24.12 -5.33
CA LEU A 1055 16.29 -23.36 -6.31
C LEU A 1055 15.22 -22.50 -5.60
N PRO A 1056 15.00 -21.27 -6.07
CA PRO A 1056 14.05 -20.36 -5.44
C PRO A 1056 12.59 -20.73 -5.79
N LEU A 1057 11.69 -20.63 -4.81
CA LEU A 1057 10.24 -20.73 -5.01
C LEU A 1057 9.55 -19.36 -5.03
N CYS A 1058 8.47 -19.29 -5.78
CA CYS A 1058 7.47 -18.22 -5.73
C CYS A 1058 6.57 -18.37 -4.50
N SER A 1059 6.17 -17.25 -3.89
CA SER A 1059 5.11 -17.23 -2.88
C SER A 1059 3.74 -17.44 -3.54
N ILE A 1060 2.71 -17.70 -2.71
CA ILE A 1060 1.34 -17.86 -3.22
C ILE A 1060 0.80 -16.58 -3.90
N ALA A 1061 1.30 -15.40 -3.51
CA ALA A 1061 0.94 -14.11 -4.11
C ALA A 1061 1.52 -13.93 -5.53
N GLU A 1062 2.49 -14.76 -5.92
CA GLU A 1062 3.11 -14.78 -7.24
C GLU A 1062 2.60 -15.93 -8.13
N SER A 1063 1.80 -16.85 -7.56
CA SER A 1063 1.29 -18.03 -8.25
C SER A 1063 -0.12 -17.82 -8.81
N ASN A 1064 -0.47 -18.62 -9.81
CA ASN A 1064 -1.84 -18.79 -10.32
C ASN A 1064 -2.18 -20.27 -10.28
N GLY A 1065 -3.44 -20.61 -9.99
CA GLY A 1065 -3.90 -22.00 -9.96
C GLY A 1065 -5.05 -22.22 -9.00
N THR A 1066 -5.08 -23.40 -8.39
CA THR A 1066 -6.14 -23.79 -7.45
C THR A 1066 -5.58 -24.49 -6.22
N ILE A 1067 -6.28 -24.36 -5.10
CA ILE A 1067 -6.10 -25.21 -3.90
C ILE A 1067 -7.44 -25.81 -3.48
N VAL A 1068 -7.40 -26.85 -2.66
CA VAL A 1068 -8.58 -27.49 -2.07
C VAL A 1068 -8.52 -27.34 -0.54
N SER A 1069 -9.49 -26.63 0.03
CA SER A 1069 -9.63 -26.50 1.48
C SER A 1069 -10.06 -27.82 2.14
N ALA A 1070 -9.95 -27.90 3.47
CA ALA A 1070 -10.30 -29.08 4.26
C ALA A 1070 -11.76 -29.52 4.11
N ASP A 1071 -12.69 -28.60 3.85
CA ASP A 1071 -14.09 -28.91 3.58
C ASP A 1071 -14.32 -29.33 2.12
N GLY A 1072 -13.24 -29.46 1.33
CA GLY A 1072 -13.19 -29.89 -0.06
C GLY A 1072 -13.51 -28.78 -1.08
N THR A 1073 -13.62 -27.52 -0.66
CA THR A 1073 -13.94 -26.41 -1.58
C THR A 1073 -12.71 -26.08 -2.42
N VAL A 1074 -12.89 -25.97 -3.74
CA VAL A 1074 -11.82 -25.52 -4.64
C VAL A 1074 -11.75 -24.00 -4.57
N ARG A 1075 -10.57 -23.47 -4.24
CA ARG A 1075 -10.29 -22.03 -4.16
C ARG A 1075 -9.33 -21.63 -5.27
N ASN A 1076 -9.63 -20.52 -5.94
CA ASN A 1076 -8.77 -19.97 -6.97
C ASN A 1076 -7.62 -19.17 -6.33
N VAL A 1077 -6.40 -19.43 -6.79
CA VAL A 1077 -5.21 -18.65 -6.51
C VAL A 1077 -5.01 -17.69 -7.67
N TYR A 1078 -4.91 -16.40 -7.35
CA TYR A 1078 -4.75 -15.33 -8.31
C TYR A 1078 -3.47 -14.58 -7.98
N GLN A 1079 -2.63 -14.41 -8.99
CA GLN A 1079 -1.37 -13.72 -8.89
C GLN A 1079 -1.61 -12.23 -8.60
N ALA A 1080 -1.10 -11.76 -7.47
CA ALA A 1080 -1.09 -10.36 -7.09
C ALA A 1080 0.10 -9.62 -7.74
N ILE A 1081 1.30 -10.17 -7.59
CA ILE A 1081 2.54 -9.58 -8.14
C ILE A 1081 3.22 -10.56 -9.10
N LYS A 1082 4.06 -10.05 -10.00
CA LYS A 1082 4.85 -10.91 -10.90
C LYS A 1082 5.89 -11.72 -10.11
N PRO A 1083 6.30 -12.92 -10.60
CA PRO A 1083 7.32 -13.72 -9.95
C PRO A 1083 8.64 -12.95 -9.82
N LEU A 1084 9.10 -12.74 -8.58
CA LEU A 1084 10.37 -12.02 -8.33
C LEU A 1084 11.59 -12.80 -8.81
N THR A 1085 11.44 -14.13 -8.93
CA THR A 1085 12.42 -15.06 -9.52
C THR A 1085 12.51 -14.97 -11.05
N GLY A 1086 11.63 -14.20 -11.70
CA GLY A 1086 11.51 -14.11 -13.15
C GLY A 1086 10.89 -15.34 -13.84
N THR A 1087 10.56 -16.40 -13.11
CA THR A 1087 9.87 -17.60 -13.63
C THR A 1087 8.97 -18.17 -12.55
N SER A 1088 7.72 -18.46 -12.89
CA SER A 1088 6.76 -19.04 -11.93
C SER A 1088 7.12 -20.47 -11.54
N ASN A 1089 6.68 -20.91 -10.37
CA ASN A 1089 6.78 -22.30 -9.93
C ASN A 1089 6.20 -23.27 -10.98
N LEU A 1090 5.04 -22.92 -11.55
CA LEU A 1090 4.38 -23.72 -12.57
C LEU A 1090 5.26 -23.94 -13.81
N GLU A 1091 5.85 -22.87 -14.35
CA GLU A 1091 6.77 -22.94 -15.49
C GLU A 1091 8.04 -23.73 -15.16
N MET A 1092 8.56 -23.57 -13.94
CA MET A 1092 9.74 -24.30 -13.47
C MET A 1092 9.48 -25.81 -13.42
N PHE A 1093 8.37 -26.23 -12.80
CA PHE A 1093 8.01 -27.65 -12.71
C PHE A 1093 7.61 -28.24 -14.06
N ALA A 1094 6.94 -27.47 -14.92
CA ALA A 1094 6.65 -27.89 -16.29
C ALA A 1094 7.94 -28.14 -17.10
N LYS A 1095 8.96 -27.28 -16.96
CA LYS A 1095 10.28 -27.48 -17.59
C LYS A 1095 10.97 -28.73 -17.05
N LEU A 1096 10.95 -28.96 -15.74
CA LEU A 1096 11.52 -30.17 -15.13
C LEU A 1096 10.84 -31.44 -15.63
N ALA A 1097 9.50 -31.44 -15.72
CA ALA A 1097 8.73 -32.55 -16.28
C ALA A 1097 9.10 -32.80 -17.76
N GLY A 1098 9.17 -31.74 -18.57
CA GLY A 1098 9.58 -31.82 -19.97
C GLY A 1098 10.98 -32.42 -20.17
N LEU A 1099 11.94 -32.08 -19.32
CA LEU A 1099 13.30 -32.64 -19.36
C LEU A 1099 13.37 -34.16 -19.10
N LEU A 1100 12.37 -34.71 -18.40
CA LEU A 1100 12.24 -36.13 -18.11
C LEU A 1100 11.25 -36.85 -19.04
N ASN A 1101 10.59 -36.12 -19.96
CA ASN A 1101 9.43 -36.59 -20.73
C ASN A 1101 8.29 -37.10 -19.85
N ALA A 1102 8.13 -36.49 -18.67
CA ALA A 1102 7.12 -36.87 -17.70
C ALA A 1102 5.76 -36.27 -18.05
N GLU A 1103 4.72 -37.10 -18.11
CA GLU A 1103 3.34 -36.68 -18.35
C GLU A 1103 2.47 -37.01 -17.15
N TYR A 1104 1.63 -36.06 -16.74
CA TYR A 1104 0.70 -36.27 -15.64
C TYR A 1104 -0.39 -37.26 -16.05
N LYS A 1105 -0.60 -38.29 -15.21
CA LYS A 1105 -1.70 -39.24 -15.32
C LYS A 1105 -2.54 -39.17 -14.06
N GLU A 1106 -3.85 -39.06 -14.24
CA GLU A 1106 -4.80 -39.09 -13.13
C GLU A 1106 -4.90 -40.54 -12.61
N ASP A 1107 -4.78 -40.70 -11.29
CA ASP A 1107 -4.89 -42.01 -10.67
C ASP A 1107 -6.34 -42.52 -10.76
N ALA A 1108 -6.51 -43.84 -10.87
CA ALA A 1108 -7.84 -44.44 -10.75
C ALA A 1108 -8.42 -44.13 -9.37
N LYS A 1109 -9.71 -43.81 -9.30
CA LYS A 1109 -10.41 -43.62 -8.02
C LYS A 1109 -10.51 -44.96 -7.30
N ASP A 1110 -9.57 -45.24 -6.41
CA ASP A 1110 -9.65 -46.38 -5.49
C ASP A 1110 -10.66 -46.05 -4.39
N GLU A 1111 -11.82 -46.72 -4.42
CA GLU A 1111 -12.74 -46.73 -3.29
C GLU A 1111 -12.26 -47.76 -2.26
N ALA A 1112 -11.66 -47.28 -1.17
CA ALA A 1112 -11.31 -48.15 -0.06
C ALA A 1112 -12.59 -48.78 0.53
N LYS A 1113 -12.52 -50.06 0.90
CA LYS A 1113 -13.65 -50.74 1.56
C LYS A 1113 -13.95 -50.05 2.89
N VAL A 1114 -15.16 -49.52 3.02
CA VAL A 1114 -15.72 -48.94 4.25
C VAL A 1114 -15.72 -50.00 5.35
N LYS A 1115 -15.01 -49.74 6.45
CA LYS A 1115 -14.99 -50.57 7.68
C LYS A 1115 -15.16 -49.66 8.89
N LEU A 1116 -15.72 -50.20 9.98
CA LEU A 1116 -15.74 -49.45 11.25
C LEU A 1116 -14.35 -49.50 11.90
N TYR A 1117 -14.05 -48.65 12.86
CA TYR A 1117 -12.83 -48.75 13.64
C TYR A 1117 -13.11 -49.42 15.00
N VAL A 1118 -12.20 -50.29 15.44
CA VAL A 1118 -12.24 -50.91 16.77
C VAL A 1118 -11.21 -50.18 17.64
N PRO A 1119 -11.65 -49.39 18.65
CA PRO A 1119 -10.75 -48.57 19.46
C PRO A 1119 -9.68 -49.39 20.18
N THR A 1120 -8.44 -48.89 20.13
CA THR A 1120 -7.29 -49.49 20.81
C THR A 1120 -7.15 -49.00 22.25
N LEU A 1121 -7.73 -47.82 22.55
CA LEU A 1121 -7.70 -47.14 23.85
C LEU A 1121 -6.27 -46.87 24.35
N LYS A 1122 -5.33 -46.68 23.42
CA LYS A 1122 -3.89 -46.46 23.70
C LYS A 1122 -3.37 -45.16 23.07
N GLY A 1123 -4.27 -44.25 22.73
CA GLY A 1123 -3.92 -42.93 22.20
C GLY A 1123 -2.97 -42.16 23.12
N LYS A 1124 -2.03 -41.44 22.50
CA LYS A 1124 -1.39 -40.27 23.10
C LYS A 1124 -1.82 -39.06 22.29
N GLU A 1125 -1.75 -37.89 22.90
CA GLU A 1125 -1.94 -36.62 22.20
C GLU A 1125 -0.89 -36.46 21.09
N LYS A 1126 -1.31 -35.89 19.95
CA LYS A 1126 -0.43 -35.56 18.84
C LYS A 1126 0.18 -34.19 19.08
N GLU A 1127 1.50 -34.09 19.01
CA GLU A 1127 2.20 -32.80 19.02
C GLU A 1127 2.13 -32.17 17.61
N TYR A 1128 1.77 -30.90 17.53
CA TYR A 1128 1.74 -30.16 16.26
C TYR A 1128 3.11 -29.58 15.95
N GLU A 1129 3.75 -30.09 14.91
CA GLU A 1129 5.06 -29.64 14.43
C GLU A 1129 4.92 -28.75 13.18
N VAL A 1130 5.75 -27.70 13.09
CA VAL A 1130 5.72 -26.74 11.97
C VAL A 1130 6.94 -26.95 11.06
N TYR A 1131 6.71 -27.63 9.94
CA TYR A 1131 7.73 -27.88 8.91
C TYR A 1131 7.91 -26.74 7.89
N ASP A 1132 7.06 -25.73 7.93
CA ASP A 1132 7.11 -24.60 7.00
C ASP A 1132 7.97 -23.46 7.56
N THR A 1133 9.01 -23.06 6.83
CA THR A 1133 9.96 -22.03 7.27
C THR A 1133 9.31 -20.68 7.51
N VAL A 1134 8.41 -20.27 6.60
CA VAL A 1134 7.74 -18.96 6.67
C VAL A 1134 6.84 -18.87 7.90
N GLU A 1135 6.02 -19.90 8.15
CA GLU A 1135 5.16 -19.97 9.33
C GLU A 1135 5.99 -20.08 10.61
N LYS A 1136 7.08 -20.84 10.60
CA LYS A 1136 8.00 -20.94 11.76
C LYS A 1136 8.59 -19.58 12.11
N ALA A 1137 9.08 -18.82 11.13
CA ALA A 1137 9.61 -17.48 11.33
C ALA A 1137 8.54 -16.51 11.85
N PHE A 1138 7.33 -16.55 11.28
CA PHE A 1138 6.19 -15.76 11.75
C PHE A 1138 5.84 -16.06 13.21
N LEU A 1139 5.72 -17.34 13.56
CA LEU A 1139 5.42 -17.77 14.92
C LEU A 1139 6.53 -17.42 15.91
N ALA A 1140 7.81 -17.45 15.49
CA ALA A 1140 8.92 -17.00 16.31
C ALA A 1140 8.82 -15.49 16.64
N LYS A 1141 8.58 -14.65 15.63
CA LYS A 1141 8.35 -13.20 15.82
C LYS A 1141 7.17 -12.93 16.75
N LEU A 1142 6.08 -13.69 16.61
CA LEU A 1142 4.90 -13.55 17.47
C LEU A 1142 5.18 -14.00 18.91
N LYS A 1143 6.00 -15.05 19.12
CA LYS A 1143 6.42 -15.50 20.46
C LYS A 1143 7.33 -14.49 21.16
N GLU A 1144 8.35 -14.00 20.46
CA GLU A 1144 9.31 -13.02 20.99
C GLU A 1144 8.62 -11.71 21.42
N ASN A 1145 7.55 -11.33 20.73
CA ASN A 1145 6.92 -10.01 20.90
C ASN A 1145 5.51 -10.03 21.49
N CYS A 1146 4.83 -11.18 21.67
CA CYS A 1146 3.46 -11.23 22.19
C CYS A 1146 3.16 -12.34 23.19
N ILE A 1147 3.99 -13.37 23.33
CA ILE A 1147 3.62 -14.51 24.18
C ILE A 1147 4.58 -14.60 25.38
N LYS A 1148 4.14 -14.03 26.51
CA LYS A 1148 4.33 -14.66 27.83
C LYS A 1148 3.00 -15.28 28.27
N ALA A 1149 2.56 -16.31 27.56
CA ALA A 1149 1.46 -17.16 27.99
C ALA A 1149 1.59 -18.56 27.35
N VAL A 1150 2.30 -19.44 28.03
CA VAL A 1150 2.00 -20.88 28.07
C VAL A 1150 1.65 -21.20 29.52
#